data_AF-A0A9P8NEN6-F1
#
_entry.id   AF-A0A9P8NEN6-F1
#
_cell.length_a   1.000
_cell.length_b   1.000
_cell.length_c   1.000
_cell.angle_alpha   90.00
_cell.angle_beta   90.00
_cell.angle_gamma   90.00
#
_symmetry.space_group_name_H-M   'P 1'
#
loop_
_entity.id
_entity.type
_entity.pdbx_description
1 polymer ?
#
loop_
_entity_poly.entity_id
_entity_poly.type
_entity_poly.pdbx_seq_one_letter_code
_entity_poly.pdbx_strand_id
1 'polypeptide(L)'
;MAVAAATTYFMHSTGRTFHNVRANMASQVTGILPEDLRRDDVLSNRMTVVFLHLFVFRYLRLIVHLISFWLFYHPTPVPKNPALSPSDCTIILPTVDPKNRDFEECITSCLRNTPGAIIIVTVGDQLTKLTKDIIAPYKRIFPNTEISVRTADEANKRRQVAHGLRYVKTKITVLLDDHVVWPTERFLPTILAPFEDPKVGIVGTNKRVRRTDTGFNIRSFWNMLGALYLERHNFEIRATNAIDNGVFVVSGRTSAHRSEILKDPKFIAEFTNERFFFGLFGPLNADDDNFITRWDVRHGWKVKIQYCPDAMIETTLGTYPKFLSQCLRWVRTTWRSNSASLFTDRTVWYTQPWCVYAVYWTSFVNFALFYDGALAYTLLKSPLGTADNLKYLAAWIFCTKMVKLTPYFLREPQDLVMLPGYFAFAYFHSLIKLYAGLTFWETNWGGRNLSAVNTQTGGGPEGDDDDDDDDDDDADDSSDDSIDGGVQLPPTPPSSRRRKTAGSSRAGSGGLAVLCASRAAARTAEHAYEFKSVTITGGGYITGIVGHPTKKDLLYALTDIGSTYRWEQELNKWIPVTDLVGPEDENLLGTESVATDIFIWRKAGATLTRYRAPSPMGANELDRNNGERLAVKPFKPNELWMGTRNAGLMKSSDLAKAWTNGTNFPDPMAKDWNQPMQWRARIFLAKRATSTDSGPMISTPRSRCSASLFLEPEHNLGVMTIDASGKYVISPSVQAETPPANDSGPYASNDGGKTWASPHGLTMQTPYISSDRVQPKTFYAFSGGVWYVSTDGGFSYDAVDATKLGLPAHTGAVPVVSADRAGEIGLALGSNGGTVADLITVGAAAPGSVKPALFIRGSTGHPKKSAYRVYQSDDNASTWDGVDDDDHCYGEFDLIQEDPRVYGRVYLGTGGRGLLYADIGPHDQARRGMYQEQEVFD
;
A
#
# COMPACT_ATOMS: atom_id res chain seq x y z
N MET A 1 0.80 -25.62 47.61
CA MET A 1 -0.35 -26.55 47.70
C MET A 1 -0.55 -27.36 46.43
N ALA A 2 -1.07 -26.79 45.34
CA ALA A 2 -1.29 -27.53 44.09
C ALA A 2 0.02 -28.14 43.50
N VAL A 3 1.14 -27.40 43.61
CA VAL A 3 2.49 -27.89 43.22
C VAL A 3 2.85 -29.16 43.98
N ALA A 4 2.60 -29.18 45.30
CA ALA A 4 2.90 -30.31 46.17
C ALA A 4 2.00 -31.52 45.84
N ALA A 5 0.71 -31.31 45.55
CA ALA A 5 -0.19 -32.34 45.06
C ALA A 5 0.22 -32.93 43.69
N ALA A 6 0.65 -32.07 42.76
CA ALA A 6 1.13 -32.49 41.43
C ALA A 6 2.44 -33.28 41.51
N THR A 7 3.39 -32.87 42.36
CA THR A 7 4.65 -33.61 42.60
C THR A 7 4.37 -35.00 43.19
N THR A 8 3.42 -35.12 44.11
CA THR A 8 3.03 -36.40 44.73
C THR A 8 2.44 -37.36 43.69
N TYR A 9 1.60 -36.87 42.78
CA TYR A 9 1.03 -37.67 41.70
C TYR A 9 2.06 -38.07 40.63
N PHE A 10 2.97 -37.16 40.25
CA PHE A 10 4.00 -37.44 39.24
C PHE A 10 5.00 -38.51 39.71
N MET A 11 5.29 -38.54 41.02
CA MET A 11 6.03 -39.63 41.66
C MET A 11 5.22 -40.93 41.74
N HIS A 12 3.89 -40.85 41.74
CA HIS A 12 3.01 -42.01 41.74
C HIS A 12 2.93 -42.69 40.36
N SER A 13 2.93 -41.92 39.27
CA SER A 13 2.62 -42.38 37.90
C SER A 13 3.82 -42.90 37.08
N THR A 14 5.06 -42.64 37.49
CA THR A 14 6.26 -42.90 36.65
C THR A 14 6.96 -44.25 36.86
N GLY A 15 6.45 -45.12 37.75
CA GLY A 15 6.72 -46.57 37.73
C GLY A 15 8.16 -47.10 37.82
N ARG A 16 9.21 -46.28 37.97
CA ARG A 16 10.61 -46.74 38.00
C ARG A 16 11.29 -46.49 39.35
N THR A 17 11.45 -47.60 40.09
CA THR A 17 12.52 -47.94 41.07
C THR A 17 13.09 -46.81 41.95
N PHE A 18 12.40 -46.43 43.02
CA PHE A 18 13.00 -45.94 44.29
C PHE A 18 11.95 -46.04 45.41
N HIS A 19 11.75 -47.23 45.97
CA HIS A 19 10.63 -47.53 46.88
C HIS A 19 10.73 -46.82 48.25
N ASN A 20 11.95 -46.59 48.76
CA ASN A 20 12.15 -46.06 50.12
C ASN A 20 12.18 -44.53 50.22
N VAL A 21 12.50 -43.81 49.14
CA VAL A 21 12.40 -42.33 49.10
C VAL A 21 10.94 -41.88 48.88
N ARG A 22 10.16 -42.71 48.18
CA ARG A 22 8.77 -42.48 47.78
C ARG A 22 7.79 -42.39 48.95
N ALA A 23 7.93 -43.26 49.96
CA ALA A 23 7.05 -43.27 51.12
C ALA A 23 7.28 -42.07 52.07
N ASN A 24 8.54 -41.65 52.22
CA ASN A 24 8.90 -40.56 53.12
C ASN A 24 8.56 -39.16 52.55
N MET A 25 8.73 -38.94 51.24
CA MET A 25 8.34 -37.67 50.62
C MET A 25 6.83 -37.55 50.40
N ALA A 26 6.13 -38.63 50.04
CA ALA A 26 4.67 -38.60 49.89
C ALA A 26 3.96 -38.33 51.22
N SER A 27 4.45 -38.87 52.35
CA SER A 27 3.87 -38.59 53.68
C SER A 27 4.17 -37.17 54.18
N GLN A 28 5.33 -36.61 53.84
CA GLN A 28 5.67 -35.22 54.17
C GLN A 28 4.85 -34.21 53.36
N VAL A 29 4.45 -34.56 52.13
CA VAL A 29 3.68 -33.67 51.25
C VAL A 29 2.17 -33.75 51.52
N THR A 30 1.61 -34.92 51.86
CA THR A 30 0.19 -35.05 52.24
C THR A 30 -0.14 -34.26 53.51
N GLY A 31 0.80 -34.11 54.43
CA GLY A 31 0.67 -33.26 55.63
C GLY A 31 0.54 -31.75 55.36
N ILE A 32 0.82 -31.28 54.15
CA ILE A 32 0.75 -29.87 53.73
C ILE A 32 -0.58 -29.55 53.02
N LEU A 33 -1.34 -30.58 52.61
CA LEU A 33 -2.62 -30.39 51.93
C LEU A 33 -3.75 -30.12 52.94
N PRO A 34 -4.72 -29.23 52.64
CA PRO A 34 -5.96 -29.09 53.41
C PRO A 34 -6.71 -30.42 53.51
N GLU A 35 -7.47 -30.65 54.58
CA GLU A 35 -8.19 -31.91 54.83
C GLU A 35 -9.09 -32.34 53.66
N ASP A 36 -9.71 -31.38 52.97
CA ASP A 36 -10.59 -31.62 51.81
C ASP A 36 -9.84 -32.22 50.60
N LEU A 37 -8.55 -31.93 50.46
CA LEU A 37 -7.67 -32.45 49.40
C LEU A 37 -6.97 -33.76 49.81
N ARG A 38 -7.07 -34.17 51.08
CA ARG A 38 -6.48 -35.42 51.60
C ARG A 38 -7.39 -36.63 51.42
N ARG A 39 -8.64 -36.45 50.98
CA ARG A 39 -9.53 -37.57 50.74
C ARG A 39 -9.06 -38.38 49.53
N ASP A 40 -8.94 -39.70 49.70
CA ASP A 40 -8.40 -40.61 48.68
C ASP A 40 -9.25 -40.62 47.38
N ASP A 41 -10.55 -40.33 47.48
CA ASP A 41 -11.47 -40.21 46.34
C ASP A 41 -11.22 -38.96 45.48
N VAL A 42 -10.69 -37.89 46.07
CA VAL A 42 -10.38 -36.63 45.37
C VAL A 42 -9.09 -36.77 44.55
N LEU A 43 -8.02 -37.33 45.13
CA LEU A 43 -6.71 -37.48 44.46
C LEU A 43 -6.65 -38.67 43.50
N SER A 44 -7.53 -39.66 43.64
CA SER A 44 -7.67 -40.77 42.68
C SER A 44 -8.52 -40.41 41.45
N ASN A 45 -9.29 -39.32 41.50
CA ASN A 45 -10.11 -38.88 40.38
C ASN A 45 -9.27 -38.25 39.24
N ARG A 46 -9.41 -38.81 38.03
CA ARG A 46 -8.65 -38.37 36.84
C ARG A 46 -8.84 -36.87 36.52
N MET A 47 -10.04 -36.33 36.67
CA MET A 47 -10.34 -34.93 36.33
C MET A 47 -9.75 -33.97 37.37
N THR A 48 -9.76 -34.32 38.66
CA THR A 48 -9.05 -33.55 39.70
C THR A 48 -7.57 -33.46 39.37
N VAL A 49 -6.96 -34.57 38.99
CA VAL A 49 -5.54 -34.62 38.64
C VAL A 49 -5.25 -33.71 37.45
N VAL A 50 -6.03 -33.81 36.37
CA VAL A 50 -5.86 -32.95 35.18
C VAL A 50 -6.04 -31.48 35.56
N PHE A 51 -7.07 -31.14 36.34
CA PHE A 51 -7.30 -29.78 36.83
C PHE A 51 -6.09 -29.25 37.61
N LEU A 52 -5.57 -30.01 38.57
CA LEU A 52 -4.40 -29.63 39.37
C LEU A 52 -3.16 -29.45 38.50
N HIS A 53 -2.93 -30.32 37.52
CA HIS A 53 -1.82 -30.17 36.58
C HIS A 53 -1.95 -28.89 35.75
N LEU A 54 -3.13 -28.64 35.18
CA LEU A 54 -3.39 -27.43 34.39
C LEU A 54 -3.22 -26.17 35.25
N PHE A 55 -3.74 -26.18 36.48
CA PHE A 55 -3.69 -25.07 37.42
C PHE A 55 -2.25 -24.78 37.83
N VAL A 56 -1.49 -25.79 38.24
CA VAL A 56 -0.08 -25.65 38.61
C VAL A 56 0.74 -25.16 37.44
N PHE A 57 0.64 -25.82 36.30
CA PHE A 57 1.41 -25.47 35.11
C PHE A 57 1.19 -24.00 34.73
N ARG A 58 -0.06 -23.52 34.81
CA ARG A 58 -0.39 -22.13 34.47
C ARG A 58 0.04 -21.10 35.51
N TYR A 59 -0.14 -21.39 36.80
CA TYR A 59 -0.01 -20.38 37.86
C TYR A 59 1.31 -20.44 38.63
N LEU A 60 2.04 -21.57 38.60
CA LEU A 60 3.38 -21.66 39.19
C LEU A 60 4.30 -20.58 38.63
N ARG A 61 4.28 -20.38 37.31
CA ARG A 61 5.08 -19.32 36.66
C ARG A 61 4.73 -17.92 37.15
N LEU A 62 3.46 -17.63 37.42
CA LEU A 62 3.03 -16.31 37.88
C LEU A 62 3.59 -16.04 39.28
N ILE A 63 3.47 -17.01 40.18
CA ILE A 63 3.97 -16.90 41.55
C ILE A 63 5.49 -16.71 41.54
N VAL A 64 6.22 -17.56 40.81
CA VAL A 64 7.68 -17.45 40.71
C VAL A 64 8.11 -16.13 40.07
N HIS A 65 7.40 -15.67 39.04
CA HIS A 65 7.71 -14.39 38.41
C HIS A 65 7.41 -13.20 39.33
N LEU A 66 6.34 -13.25 40.14
CA LEU A 66 6.06 -12.22 41.14
C LEU A 66 7.18 -12.13 42.17
N ILE A 67 7.61 -13.28 42.71
CA ILE A 67 8.72 -13.35 43.66
C ILE A 67 9.98 -12.79 43.01
N SER A 68 10.32 -13.22 41.80
CA SER A 68 11.49 -12.71 41.06
C SER A 68 11.43 -11.21 40.80
N PHE A 69 10.28 -10.73 40.33
CA PHE A 69 10.08 -9.32 39.98
C PHE A 69 10.31 -8.40 41.17
N TRP A 70 9.78 -8.76 42.35
CA TRP A 70 9.82 -7.91 43.54
C TRP A 70 11.04 -8.15 44.44
N LEU A 71 11.55 -9.39 44.52
CA LEU A 71 12.56 -9.75 45.51
C LEU A 71 13.95 -10.02 44.92
N PHE A 72 14.06 -10.39 43.64
CA PHE A 72 15.35 -10.81 43.06
C PHE A 72 15.86 -9.88 41.97
N TYR A 73 14.98 -9.14 41.29
CA TYR A 73 15.43 -8.24 40.23
C TYR A 73 15.94 -6.90 40.76
N HIS A 74 17.18 -6.56 40.39
CA HIS A 74 17.75 -5.23 40.54
C HIS A 74 18.39 -4.73 39.23
N PRO A 75 18.15 -3.47 38.82
CA PRO A 75 18.87 -2.87 37.69
C PRO A 75 20.34 -2.71 38.04
N THR A 76 21.23 -2.86 37.06
CA THR A 76 22.66 -2.62 37.29
C THR A 76 22.87 -1.12 37.53
N PRO A 77 23.44 -0.69 38.68
CA PRO A 77 23.67 0.71 38.95
C PRO A 77 24.77 1.25 38.02
N VAL A 78 24.63 2.51 37.61
CA VAL A 78 25.70 3.20 36.85
C VAL A 78 26.92 3.36 37.77
N PRO A 79 28.10 2.83 37.40
CA PRO A 79 29.31 2.98 38.20
C PRO A 79 29.71 4.45 38.35
N LYS A 80 30.35 4.81 39.47
CA LYS A 80 30.90 6.17 39.66
C LYS A 80 31.98 6.51 38.63
N ASN A 81 32.80 5.53 38.25
CA ASN A 81 33.84 5.62 37.24
C ASN A 81 33.58 4.51 36.20
N PRO A 82 32.70 4.73 35.22
CA PRO A 82 32.32 3.70 34.26
C PRO A 82 33.47 3.38 33.29
N ALA A 83 33.62 2.11 32.91
CA ALA A 83 34.61 1.67 31.92
C ALA A 83 34.22 2.04 30.48
N LEU A 84 32.93 2.34 30.26
CA LEU A 84 32.36 2.77 28.99
C LEU A 84 31.60 4.08 29.18
N SER A 85 31.84 5.04 28.30
CA SER A 85 31.06 6.28 28.22
C SER A 85 30.09 6.25 27.03
N PRO A 86 29.10 7.16 26.96
CA PRO A 86 28.23 7.26 25.78
C PRO A 86 28.98 7.40 24.45
N SER A 87 30.16 8.04 24.46
CA SER A 87 31.04 8.14 23.29
C SER A 87 31.65 6.80 22.82
N ASP A 88 31.63 5.74 23.64
CA ASP A 88 32.00 4.37 23.24
C ASP A 88 30.84 3.65 22.51
N CYS A 89 29.75 4.35 22.17
CA CYS A 89 28.61 3.81 21.44
C CYS A 89 28.53 4.34 20.00
N THR A 90 28.18 3.45 19.07
CA THR A 90 27.63 3.81 17.76
C THR A 90 26.20 3.34 17.64
N ILE A 91 25.29 4.27 17.34
CA ILE A 91 23.89 3.96 17.06
C ILE A 91 23.78 3.60 15.57
N ILE A 92 23.11 2.49 15.25
CA ILE A 92 22.66 2.16 13.89
C ILE A 92 21.14 2.35 13.86
N LEU A 93 20.68 3.24 12.97
CA LEU A 93 19.28 3.58 12.81
C LEU A 93 18.86 3.31 11.36
N PRO A 94 18.23 2.15 11.08
CA PRO A 94 17.62 1.87 9.79
C PRO A 94 16.31 2.64 9.63
N THR A 95 16.13 3.34 8.51
CA THR A 95 14.85 3.99 8.17
C THR A 95 14.57 3.89 6.68
N VAL A 96 13.28 3.92 6.33
CA VAL A 96 12.76 4.02 4.95
C VAL A 96 11.66 5.10 4.86
N ASP A 97 11.48 5.87 5.93
CA ASP A 97 10.39 6.84 6.12
C ASP A 97 10.92 8.03 6.93
N PRO A 98 11.91 8.78 6.40
CA PRO A 98 12.59 9.83 7.17
C PRO A 98 11.75 11.10 7.37
N LYS A 99 10.62 11.26 6.65
CA LYS A 99 9.66 12.38 6.83
C LYS A 99 8.73 12.16 8.04
N ASN A 100 8.70 10.95 8.62
CA ASN A 100 7.83 10.64 9.74
C ASN A 100 8.16 11.52 10.97
N ARG A 101 7.14 12.11 11.59
CA ARG A 101 7.29 12.92 12.82
C ARG A 101 8.02 12.17 13.95
N ASP A 102 7.81 10.86 14.08
CA ASP A 102 8.48 10.05 15.10
C ASP A 102 10.01 9.96 14.87
N PHE A 103 10.48 10.12 13.61
CA PHE A 103 11.90 10.07 13.25
C PHE A 103 12.68 11.26 13.80
N GLU A 104 12.13 12.46 13.70
CA GLU A 104 12.79 13.67 14.21
C GLU A 104 12.98 13.62 15.73
N GLU A 105 11.94 13.19 16.45
CA GLU A 105 12.01 13.03 17.90
C GLU A 105 12.95 11.89 18.31
N CYS A 106 12.97 10.80 17.55
CA CYS A 106 13.92 9.70 17.72
C CYS A 106 15.37 10.19 17.63
N ILE A 107 15.72 10.88 16.54
CA ILE A 107 17.06 11.45 16.30
C ILE A 107 17.43 12.42 17.43
N THR A 108 16.55 13.35 17.77
CA THR A 108 16.80 14.35 18.81
C THR A 108 17.07 13.69 20.17
N SER A 109 16.22 12.75 20.58
CA SER A 109 16.37 12.09 21.89
C SER A 109 17.64 11.26 22.00
N CYS A 110 18.06 10.61 20.91
CA CYS A 110 19.28 9.83 20.90
C CYS A 110 20.56 10.69 20.87
N LEU A 111 20.55 11.82 20.14
CA LEU A 111 21.68 12.75 20.08
C LEU A 111 21.91 13.49 21.40
N ARG A 112 20.85 13.78 22.18
CA ARG A 112 20.97 14.33 23.55
C ARG A 112 21.72 13.40 24.52
N ASN A 113 21.77 12.10 24.22
CA ASN A 113 22.57 11.15 25.00
C ASN A 113 24.07 11.14 24.59
N THR A 114 24.48 11.99 23.63
CA THR A 114 25.88 12.20 23.21
C THR A 114 26.62 10.91 22.81
N PRO A 115 26.06 10.08 21.90
CA PRO A 115 26.77 8.90 21.40
C PRO A 115 28.04 9.30 20.63
N GLY A 116 28.99 8.38 20.49
CA GLY A 116 30.21 8.63 19.71
C GLY A 116 29.91 8.79 18.22
N ALA A 117 28.98 7.97 17.72
CA ALA A 117 28.49 8.10 16.35
C ALA A 117 27.02 7.67 16.21
N ILE A 118 26.36 8.18 15.18
CA ILE A 118 25.10 7.66 14.65
C ILE A 118 25.25 7.40 13.15
N ILE A 119 24.86 6.20 12.75
CA ILE A 119 24.86 5.74 11.36
C ILE A 119 23.40 5.50 10.98
N ILE A 120 22.84 6.43 10.24
CA ILE A 120 21.50 6.33 9.69
C ILE A 120 21.61 5.58 8.37
N VAL A 121 20.93 4.45 8.25
CA VAL A 121 20.99 3.61 7.05
C VAL A 121 19.64 3.66 6.36
N THR A 122 19.60 4.32 5.21
CA THR A 122 18.42 4.38 4.32
C THR A 122 18.77 3.70 3.00
N VAL A 123 17.90 3.80 2.01
CA VAL A 123 17.97 3.03 0.77
C VAL A 123 17.64 3.91 -0.43
N GLY A 124 18.30 3.69 -1.57
CA GLY A 124 18.08 4.49 -2.77
C GLY A 124 18.59 5.93 -2.68
N ASP A 125 18.82 6.55 -3.83
CA ASP A 125 19.46 7.89 -3.89
C ASP A 125 18.55 9.00 -3.36
N GLN A 126 17.24 8.90 -3.63
CA GLN A 126 16.26 9.91 -3.23
C GLN A 126 16.10 9.98 -1.71
N LEU A 127 15.76 8.86 -1.06
CA LEU A 127 15.65 8.82 0.40
C LEU A 127 17.00 9.11 1.07
N THR A 128 18.12 8.75 0.44
CA THR A 128 19.46 9.15 0.93
C THR A 128 19.64 10.66 0.92
N LYS A 129 19.26 11.34 -0.17
CA LYS A 129 19.34 12.79 -0.28
C LYS A 129 18.42 13.45 0.76
N LEU A 130 17.15 13.04 0.79
CA LEU A 130 16.16 13.52 1.75
C LEU A 130 16.63 13.34 3.21
N THR A 131 17.12 12.16 3.56
CA THR A 131 17.65 11.90 4.91
C THR A 131 18.87 12.78 5.21
N LYS A 132 19.77 13.03 4.23
CA LYS A 132 20.90 13.94 4.44
C LYS A 132 20.46 15.37 4.69
N ASP A 133 19.44 15.83 3.98
CA ASP A 133 18.90 17.19 4.11
C ASP A 133 18.27 17.38 5.50
N ILE A 134 17.44 16.43 5.96
CA ILE A 134 16.86 16.42 7.31
C ILE A 134 17.94 16.41 8.41
N ILE A 135 19.04 15.69 8.18
CA ILE A 135 20.10 15.49 9.18
C ILE A 135 21.15 16.62 9.17
N ALA A 136 21.21 17.45 8.14
CA ALA A 136 22.20 18.51 8.00
C ALA A 136 22.23 19.51 9.18
N PRO A 137 21.09 19.98 9.73
CA PRO A 137 21.08 20.85 10.90
C PRO A 137 21.66 20.18 12.15
N TYR A 138 21.34 18.90 12.37
CA TYR A 138 21.79 18.13 13.54
C TYR A 138 23.31 18.01 13.63
N LYS A 139 24.02 17.96 12.50
CA LYS A 139 25.49 17.97 12.47
C LYS A 139 26.10 19.23 13.06
N ARG A 140 25.41 20.36 12.94
CA ARG A 140 25.86 21.65 13.49
C ARG A 140 25.52 21.74 14.98
N ILE A 141 24.36 21.22 15.38
CA ILE A 141 23.86 21.27 16.77
C ILE A 141 24.63 20.29 17.68
N PHE A 142 25.01 19.12 17.16
CA PHE A 142 25.68 18.05 17.91
C PHE A 142 27.08 17.74 17.34
N PRO A 143 28.03 18.68 17.40
CA PRO A 143 29.35 18.52 16.76
C PRO A 143 30.22 17.44 17.40
N ASN A 144 29.90 17.01 18.63
CA ASN A 144 30.65 16.00 19.37
C ASN A 144 30.25 14.55 18.99
N THR A 145 29.23 14.37 18.16
CA THR A 145 28.77 13.06 17.69
C THR A 145 29.03 12.94 16.18
N GLU A 146 29.68 11.86 15.74
CA GLU A 146 29.85 11.59 14.31
C GLU A 146 28.50 11.17 13.69
N ILE A 147 27.86 12.04 12.91
CA ILE A 147 26.58 11.76 12.25
C ILE A 147 26.80 11.42 10.77
N SER A 148 26.40 10.21 10.35
CA SER A 148 26.51 9.77 8.96
C SER A 148 25.24 9.14 8.41
N VAL A 149 24.96 9.38 7.13
CA VAL A 149 23.88 8.73 6.38
C VAL A 149 24.51 7.79 5.38
N ARG A 150 24.07 6.54 5.36
CA ARG A 150 24.53 5.45 4.50
C ARG A 150 23.38 4.89 3.69
N THR A 151 23.71 4.35 2.53
CA THR A 151 22.74 3.82 1.57
C THR A 151 22.96 2.32 1.45
N ALA A 152 21.95 1.53 1.78
CA ALA A 152 21.92 0.10 1.51
C ALA A 152 21.16 -0.18 0.21
N ASP A 153 21.52 -1.30 -0.43
CA ASP A 153 20.98 -1.70 -1.73
C ASP A 153 19.52 -2.15 -1.65
N GLU A 154 19.09 -2.61 -0.48
CA GLU A 154 17.77 -3.18 -0.24
C GLU A 154 17.13 -2.59 1.03
N ALA A 155 15.85 -2.20 0.92
CA ALA A 155 14.88 -1.90 1.98
C ALA A 155 14.57 -3.15 2.80
N ASN A 156 15.56 -3.60 3.55
CA ASN A 156 15.53 -4.74 4.43
C ASN A 156 16.34 -4.40 5.70
N LYS A 157 15.67 -4.41 6.86
CA LYS A 157 16.28 -4.01 8.13
C LYS A 157 17.57 -4.79 8.44
N ARG A 158 17.62 -6.10 8.16
CA ARG A 158 18.83 -6.91 8.40
C ARG A 158 19.98 -6.51 7.46
N ARG A 159 19.68 -6.21 6.18
CA ARG A 159 20.66 -5.71 5.21
C ARG A 159 21.17 -4.32 5.59
N GLN A 160 20.26 -3.42 5.97
CA GLN A 160 20.60 -2.07 6.44
C GLN A 160 21.50 -2.12 7.69
N VAL A 161 21.16 -2.94 8.69
CA VAL A 161 22.01 -3.14 9.87
C VAL A 161 23.38 -3.72 9.49
N ALA A 162 23.43 -4.76 8.65
CA ALA A 162 24.67 -5.36 8.18
C ALA A 162 25.55 -4.37 7.40
N HIS A 163 24.95 -3.48 6.62
CA HIS A 163 25.64 -2.40 5.92
C HIS A 163 26.20 -1.37 6.91
N GLY A 164 25.38 -0.92 7.88
CA GLY A 164 25.80 0.04 8.91
C GLY A 164 26.96 -0.46 9.76
N LEU A 165 26.97 -1.76 10.10
CA LEU A 165 28.03 -2.39 10.91
C LEU A 165 29.44 -2.24 10.31
N ARG A 166 29.56 -2.07 8.99
CA ARG A 166 30.84 -1.85 8.30
C ARG A 166 31.54 -0.55 8.73
N TYR A 167 30.78 0.42 9.24
CA TYR A 167 31.28 1.74 9.61
C TYR A 167 31.42 1.91 11.13
N VAL A 168 31.03 0.91 11.94
CA VAL A 168 31.13 0.96 13.39
C VAL A 168 32.59 0.85 13.83
N LYS A 169 33.06 1.84 14.59
CA LYS A 169 34.42 1.90 15.17
C LYS A 169 34.46 1.78 16.69
N THR A 170 33.31 1.95 17.35
CA THR A 170 33.19 1.99 18.80
C THR A 170 33.05 0.58 19.40
N LYS A 171 33.07 0.48 20.74
CA LYS A 171 33.02 -0.81 21.45
C LYS A 171 31.61 -1.36 21.57
N ILE A 172 30.61 -0.48 21.61
CA ILE A 172 29.20 -0.82 21.76
C ILE A 172 28.41 -0.35 20.55
N THR A 173 27.58 -1.23 20.00
CA THR A 173 26.62 -0.90 18.95
C THR A 173 25.23 -0.88 19.54
N VAL A 174 24.50 0.21 19.33
CA VAL A 174 23.10 0.33 19.73
C VAL A 174 22.24 0.25 18.47
N LEU A 175 21.38 -0.75 18.38
CA LEU A 175 20.37 -0.84 17.31
C LEU A 175 19.12 -0.09 17.77
N LEU A 176 18.61 0.80 16.92
CA LEU A 176 17.49 1.70 17.23
C LEU A 176 16.48 1.70 16.07
N ASP A 177 15.20 1.50 16.39
CA ASP A 177 14.09 1.73 15.45
C ASP A 177 13.81 3.24 15.32
N ASP A 178 13.42 3.67 14.12
CA ASP A 178 13.19 5.08 13.75
C ASP A 178 12.00 5.79 14.43
N HIS A 179 11.20 5.07 15.23
CA HIS A 179 10.02 5.58 15.93
C HIS A 179 10.11 5.31 17.44
N VAL A 180 11.33 5.41 17.97
CA VAL A 180 11.65 5.15 19.37
C VAL A 180 12.29 6.35 20.00
N VAL A 181 11.76 6.76 21.14
CA VAL A 181 12.25 7.92 21.89
C VAL A 181 12.87 7.46 23.20
N TRP A 182 13.98 8.09 23.56
CA TRP A 182 14.65 7.93 24.85
C TRP A 182 14.28 9.11 25.75
N PRO A 183 13.37 8.95 26.73
CA PRO A 183 12.83 10.08 27.50
C PRO A 183 13.84 10.78 28.42
N THR A 184 15.05 10.22 28.56
CA THR A 184 16.06 10.65 29.52
C THR A 184 17.42 10.74 28.86
N GLU A 185 18.21 11.73 29.26
CA GLU A 185 19.61 11.92 28.85
C GLU A 185 20.56 10.98 29.62
N ARG A 186 20.05 10.28 30.66
CA ARG A 186 20.79 9.24 31.37
C ARG A 186 20.64 7.85 30.74
N PHE A 187 19.99 7.76 29.58
CA PHE A 187 19.66 6.49 28.95
C PHE A 187 20.91 5.70 28.56
N LEU A 188 21.82 6.28 27.77
CA LEU A 188 23.05 5.59 27.36
C LEU A 188 23.93 5.17 28.55
N PRO A 189 24.25 6.05 29.52
CA PRO A 189 24.97 5.63 30.73
C PRO A 189 24.32 4.44 31.45
N THR A 190 22.99 4.41 31.51
CA THR A 190 22.24 3.37 32.21
C THR A 190 22.27 2.02 31.50
N ILE A 191 22.10 2.00 30.17
CA ILE A 191 22.16 0.74 29.40
C ILE A 191 23.59 0.25 29.18
N LEU A 192 24.59 1.12 29.40
CA LEU A 192 26.00 0.75 29.35
C LEU A 192 26.49 0.05 30.61
N ALA A 193 25.91 0.37 31.77
CA ALA A 193 26.34 -0.16 33.07
C ALA A 193 26.43 -1.70 33.14
N PRO A 194 25.55 -2.51 32.51
CA PRO A 194 25.72 -3.96 32.49
C PRO A 194 26.98 -4.49 31.80
N PHE A 195 27.59 -3.74 30.87
CA PHE A 195 28.77 -4.17 30.13
C PHE A 195 30.07 -4.12 30.96
N GLU A 196 30.01 -3.62 32.20
CA GLU A 196 31.07 -3.82 33.20
C GLU A 196 31.34 -5.31 33.44
N ASP A 197 30.33 -6.18 33.28
CA ASP A 197 30.56 -7.62 33.16
C ASP A 197 31.02 -7.93 31.72
N PRO A 198 32.28 -8.39 31.51
CA PRO A 198 32.78 -8.72 30.19
C PRO A 198 31.98 -9.83 29.51
N LYS A 199 31.21 -10.64 30.25
CA LYS A 199 30.36 -11.71 29.69
C LYS A 199 29.00 -11.22 29.19
N VAL A 200 28.59 -9.99 29.49
CA VAL A 200 27.34 -9.43 28.96
C VAL A 200 27.57 -9.03 27.50
N GLY A 201 26.90 -9.72 26.57
CA GLY A 201 26.99 -9.46 25.14
C GLY A 201 25.92 -8.50 24.63
N ILE A 202 24.72 -8.58 25.24
CA ILE A 202 23.53 -7.84 24.83
C ILE A 202 22.75 -7.30 26.04
N VAL A 203 22.30 -6.05 25.92
CA VAL A 203 21.47 -5.35 26.90
C VAL A 203 20.15 -4.91 26.26
N GLY A 204 19.05 -5.37 26.83
CA GLY A 204 17.69 -4.96 26.51
C GLY A 204 17.11 -3.95 27.50
N THR A 205 16.04 -3.29 27.08
CA THR A 205 15.39 -2.19 27.80
C THR A 205 13.94 -2.51 28.19
N ASN A 206 13.35 -1.70 29.06
CA ASN A 206 11.91 -1.72 29.30
C ASN A 206 11.16 -0.73 28.40
N LYS A 207 9.95 -1.12 28.00
CA LYS A 207 9.26 -0.51 26.87
C LYS A 207 7.93 0.10 27.29
N ARG A 208 7.56 1.24 26.73
CA ARG A 208 6.26 1.88 26.93
C ARG A 208 5.69 2.36 25.61
N VAL A 209 4.39 2.18 25.43
CA VAL A 209 3.67 2.76 24.29
C VAL A 209 3.17 4.13 24.69
N ARG A 210 3.35 5.12 23.81
CA ARG A 210 2.76 6.45 23.97
C ARG A 210 1.27 6.40 23.67
N ARG A 211 0.47 6.95 24.59
CA ARG A 211 -0.98 7.07 24.41
C ARG A 211 -1.26 8.26 23.51
N THR A 212 -1.65 7.99 22.27
CA THR A 212 -1.97 9.00 21.25
C THR A 212 -3.44 9.41 21.29
N ASP A 213 -4.32 8.47 21.66
CA ASP A 213 -5.77 8.67 21.70
C ASP A 213 -6.29 8.40 23.11
N THR A 214 -7.07 9.32 23.67
CA THR A 214 -7.65 9.19 25.02
C THR A 214 -9.19 9.14 24.97
N GLY A 215 -9.81 8.71 26.08
CA GLY A 215 -11.27 8.62 26.20
C GLY A 215 -11.88 7.28 25.75
N PHE A 216 -13.21 7.16 25.86
CA PHE A 216 -13.94 5.93 25.53
C PHE A 216 -14.37 5.92 24.06
N ASN A 217 -13.44 5.58 23.17
CA ASN A 217 -13.67 5.45 21.74
C ASN A 217 -12.84 4.29 21.15
N ILE A 218 -13.16 3.90 19.91
CA ILE A 218 -12.54 2.73 19.28
C ILE A 218 -11.04 2.93 18.99
N ARG A 219 -10.59 4.15 18.65
CA ARG A 219 -9.17 4.46 18.42
C ARG A 219 -8.36 4.31 19.71
N SER A 220 -8.84 4.93 20.80
CA SER A 220 -8.30 4.79 22.15
C SER A 220 -8.29 3.34 22.64
N PHE A 221 -9.34 2.56 22.35
CA PHE A 221 -9.38 1.14 22.68
C PHE A 221 -8.24 0.35 22.03
N TRP A 222 -8.04 0.50 20.72
CA TRP A 222 -6.96 -0.19 20.01
C TRP A 222 -5.56 0.27 20.44
N ASN A 223 -5.38 1.56 20.71
CA ASN A 223 -4.12 2.10 21.23
C ASN A 223 -3.83 1.58 22.66
N MET A 224 -4.85 1.50 23.55
CA MET A 224 -4.75 0.84 24.86
C MET A 224 -4.38 -0.65 24.73
N LEU A 225 -4.99 -1.39 23.79
CA LEU A 225 -4.63 -2.79 23.54
C LEU A 225 -3.16 -2.93 23.16
N GLY A 226 -2.63 -2.03 22.32
CA GLY A 226 -1.22 -1.97 21.97
C GLY A 226 -0.32 -1.72 23.18
N ALA A 227 -0.68 -0.74 24.02
CA ALA A 227 0.06 -0.43 25.24
C ALA A 227 0.11 -1.61 26.22
N LEU A 228 -1.04 -2.23 26.50
CA LEU A 228 -1.13 -3.43 27.34
C LEU A 228 -0.38 -4.62 26.72
N TYR A 229 -0.36 -4.74 25.40
CA TYR A 229 0.39 -5.80 24.73
C TYR A 229 1.88 -5.72 25.04
N LEU A 230 2.46 -4.53 24.88
CA LEU A 230 3.89 -4.29 25.10
C LEU A 230 4.27 -4.36 26.58
N GLU A 231 3.42 -3.86 27.48
CA GLU A 231 3.69 -3.87 28.92
C GLU A 231 3.68 -5.25 29.55
N ARG A 232 2.82 -6.17 29.08
CA ARG A 232 2.85 -7.55 29.59
C ARG A 232 4.21 -8.21 29.37
N HIS A 233 4.86 -7.87 28.27
CA HIS A 233 6.16 -8.42 27.88
C HIS A 233 7.25 -7.99 28.88
N ASN A 234 7.24 -6.72 29.31
CA ASN A 234 8.17 -6.17 30.30
C ASN A 234 8.22 -6.98 31.60
N PHE A 235 7.06 -7.40 32.11
CA PHE A 235 6.98 -8.24 33.31
C PHE A 235 7.66 -9.60 33.11
N GLU A 236 7.43 -10.23 31.96
CA GLU A 236 7.97 -11.57 31.67
C GLU A 236 9.50 -11.55 31.52
N ILE A 237 10.03 -10.65 30.69
CA ILE A 237 11.47 -10.62 30.40
C ILE A 237 12.29 -10.21 31.61
N ARG A 238 11.76 -9.33 32.46
CA ARG A 238 12.42 -8.93 33.72
C ARG A 238 12.51 -10.12 34.66
N ALA A 239 11.40 -10.83 34.84
CA ALA A 239 11.32 -11.93 35.80
C ALA A 239 12.19 -13.13 35.39
N THR A 240 12.18 -13.54 34.13
CA THR A 240 13.02 -14.66 33.67
C THR A 240 14.50 -14.27 33.64
N ASN A 241 14.84 -13.05 33.20
CA ASN A 241 16.23 -12.60 33.17
C ASN A 241 16.84 -12.52 34.57
N ALA A 242 16.07 -12.19 35.62
CA ALA A 242 16.55 -12.26 37.00
C ALA A 242 16.79 -13.70 37.52
N ILE A 243 16.11 -14.71 36.97
CA ILE A 243 16.20 -16.09 37.46
C ILE A 243 17.38 -16.83 36.83
N ASP A 244 17.45 -16.85 35.50
CA ASP A 244 18.43 -17.63 34.75
C ASP A 244 19.07 -16.86 33.61
N ASN A 245 18.99 -15.52 33.63
CA ASN A 245 19.36 -14.63 32.51
C ASN A 245 18.55 -14.90 31.23
N GLY A 246 17.48 -15.69 31.31
CA GLY A 246 16.73 -16.12 30.15
C GLY A 246 15.79 -15.08 29.59
N VAL A 247 15.79 -14.96 28.26
CA VAL A 247 14.86 -14.14 27.50
C VAL A 247 14.68 -14.75 26.12
N PHE A 248 13.44 -14.76 25.62
CA PHE A 248 13.15 -15.27 24.28
C PHE A 248 13.53 -14.28 23.18
N VAL A 249 13.53 -12.98 23.49
CA VAL A 249 13.96 -11.90 22.61
C VAL A 249 14.32 -10.63 23.40
N VAL A 250 15.44 -9.99 23.05
CA VAL A 250 15.71 -8.60 23.38
C VAL A 250 15.12 -7.73 22.27
N SER A 251 14.32 -6.73 22.62
CA SER A 251 13.57 -5.93 21.64
C SER A 251 14.45 -5.22 20.61
N GLY A 252 14.10 -5.34 19.32
CA GLY A 252 14.75 -4.58 18.24
C GLY A 252 14.54 -3.06 18.27
N ARG A 253 13.55 -2.57 19.04
CA ARG A 253 13.29 -1.14 19.24
C ARG A 253 14.48 -0.34 19.75
N THR A 254 15.11 -0.84 20.81
CA THR A 254 16.41 -0.37 21.27
C THR A 254 17.12 -1.52 21.95
N SER A 255 18.33 -1.83 21.50
CA SER A 255 19.18 -2.85 22.12
C SER A 255 20.65 -2.47 21.97
N ALA A 256 21.42 -2.64 23.03
CA ALA A 256 22.87 -2.39 23.02
C ALA A 256 23.63 -3.71 23.00
N HIS A 257 24.71 -3.75 22.24
CA HIS A 257 25.47 -4.97 21.95
C HIS A 257 26.96 -4.68 21.97
N ARG A 258 27.78 -5.65 22.38
CA ARG A 258 29.22 -5.56 22.10
C ARG A 258 29.43 -5.57 20.59
N SER A 259 30.12 -4.56 20.07
CA SER A 259 30.33 -4.42 18.62
C SER A 259 31.11 -5.60 18.04
N GLU A 260 31.97 -6.25 18.82
CA GLU A 260 32.71 -7.44 18.37
C GLU A 260 31.81 -8.62 17.99
N ILE A 261 30.63 -8.75 18.63
CA ILE A 261 29.67 -9.81 18.35
C ILE A 261 29.01 -9.55 16.99
N LEU A 262 28.48 -8.35 16.80
CA LEU A 262 27.76 -7.99 15.57
C LEU A 262 28.70 -7.85 14.36
N LYS A 263 29.98 -7.55 14.59
CA LYS A 263 30.99 -7.41 13.53
C LYS A 263 31.67 -8.73 13.15
N ASP A 264 31.37 -9.84 13.83
CA ASP A 264 31.87 -11.16 13.43
C ASP A 264 31.39 -11.48 11.99
N PRO A 265 32.30 -11.77 11.04
CA PRO A 265 31.91 -12.15 9.69
C PRO A 265 30.94 -13.33 9.63
N LYS A 266 31.02 -14.28 10.57
CA LYS A 266 30.08 -15.41 10.67
C LYS A 266 28.70 -14.93 11.12
N PHE A 267 28.65 -14.02 12.09
CA PHE A 267 27.41 -13.39 12.52
C PHE A 267 26.72 -12.72 11.33
N ILE A 268 27.44 -11.87 10.59
CA ILE A 268 26.86 -11.12 9.46
C ILE A 268 26.36 -12.08 8.36
N ALA A 269 27.12 -13.13 8.05
CA ALA A 269 26.75 -14.12 7.06
C ALA A 269 25.47 -14.88 7.45
N GLU A 270 25.37 -15.37 8.69
CA GLU A 270 24.18 -16.08 9.16
C GLU A 270 22.98 -15.15 9.38
N PHE A 271 23.20 -13.94 9.91
CA PHE A 271 22.16 -12.94 10.15
C PHE A 271 21.44 -12.55 8.85
N THR A 272 22.20 -12.35 7.77
CA THR A 272 21.65 -11.94 6.47
C THR A 272 21.12 -13.09 5.62
N ASN A 273 21.38 -14.35 5.99
CA ASN A 273 20.99 -15.53 5.21
C ASN A 273 20.26 -16.60 6.06
N GLU A 274 19.70 -16.21 7.20
CA GLU A 274 19.06 -17.13 8.12
C GLU A 274 17.95 -17.93 7.43
N ARG A 275 18.00 -19.25 7.59
CA ARG A 275 16.93 -20.16 7.19
C ARG A 275 16.35 -20.85 8.42
N PHE A 276 15.04 -21.05 8.44
CA PHE A 276 14.31 -21.68 9.54
C PHE A 276 13.61 -22.97 9.09
N PHE A 277 13.11 -23.74 10.06
CA PHE A 277 12.46 -25.03 9.84
C PHE A 277 13.36 -26.03 9.07
N PHE A 278 14.47 -26.42 9.70
CA PHE A 278 15.48 -27.33 9.11
C PHE A 278 16.07 -26.84 7.77
N GLY A 279 16.11 -25.52 7.57
CA GLY A 279 16.66 -24.90 6.35
C GLY A 279 15.68 -24.79 5.18
N LEU A 280 14.43 -25.26 5.36
CA LEU A 280 13.44 -25.31 4.28
C LEU A 280 12.97 -23.91 3.84
N PHE A 281 12.89 -22.95 4.77
CA PHE A 281 12.40 -21.60 4.51
C PHE A 281 13.47 -20.54 4.77
N GLY A 282 13.57 -19.53 3.89
CA GLY A 282 14.47 -18.38 4.00
C GLY A 282 15.09 -17.99 2.65
N PRO A 283 15.89 -16.91 2.59
CA PRO A 283 16.38 -16.10 3.73
C PRO A 283 15.27 -15.32 4.44
N LEU A 284 15.38 -15.19 5.77
CA LEU A 284 14.38 -14.55 6.61
C LEU A 284 14.54 -13.02 6.63
N ASN A 285 13.49 -12.29 6.23
CA ASN A 285 13.46 -10.82 6.21
C ASN A 285 12.93 -10.17 7.50
N ALA A 286 12.47 -10.99 8.46
CA ALA A 286 11.92 -10.56 9.74
C ALA A 286 12.79 -11.04 10.91
N ASP A 287 12.36 -10.81 12.15
CA ASP A 287 12.91 -11.45 13.35
C ASP A 287 14.39 -11.12 13.60
N ASP A 288 14.86 -9.92 13.22
CA ASP A 288 16.26 -9.46 13.40
C ASP A 288 16.72 -9.56 14.86
N ASP A 289 15.90 -9.06 15.76
CA ASP A 289 16.14 -9.01 17.19
C ASP A 289 16.19 -10.40 17.86
N ASN A 290 15.35 -11.31 17.36
CA ASN A 290 15.32 -12.71 17.76
C ASN A 290 16.58 -13.45 17.33
N PHE A 291 17.05 -13.24 16.09
CA PHE A 291 18.29 -13.85 15.64
C PHE A 291 19.47 -13.43 16.51
N ILE A 292 19.62 -12.12 16.76
CA ILE A 292 20.72 -11.59 17.58
C ILE A 292 20.66 -12.19 18.98
N THR A 293 19.47 -12.20 19.60
CA THR A 293 19.30 -12.79 20.95
C THR A 293 19.72 -14.26 20.98
N ARG A 294 19.28 -15.07 19.99
CA ARG A 294 19.67 -16.49 19.92
C ARG A 294 21.15 -16.67 19.64
N TRP A 295 21.75 -15.83 18.81
CA TRP A 295 23.17 -15.84 18.53
C TRP A 295 23.99 -15.67 19.80
N ASP A 296 23.69 -14.63 20.59
CA ASP A 296 24.36 -14.36 21.87
C ASP A 296 24.25 -15.57 22.81
N VAL A 297 23.04 -16.11 22.98
CA VAL A 297 22.81 -17.28 23.86
C VAL A 297 23.57 -18.51 23.38
N ARG A 298 23.57 -18.79 22.06
CA ARG A 298 24.28 -19.94 21.46
C ARG A 298 25.80 -19.84 21.61
N HIS A 299 26.34 -18.63 21.62
CA HIS A 299 27.77 -18.37 21.77
C HIS A 299 28.19 -18.09 23.22
N GLY A 300 27.30 -18.30 24.19
CA GLY A 300 27.61 -18.23 25.61
C GLY A 300 27.68 -16.82 26.20
N TRP A 301 27.21 -15.80 25.46
CA TRP A 301 27.08 -14.45 25.97
C TRP A 301 25.89 -14.33 26.92
N LYS A 302 26.05 -13.53 27.97
CA LYS A 302 24.96 -13.20 28.90
C LYS A 302 24.07 -12.12 28.27
N VAL A 303 22.77 -12.31 28.44
CA VAL A 303 21.76 -11.30 28.14
C VAL A 303 21.37 -10.60 29.43
N LYS A 304 21.33 -9.26 29.43
CA LYS A 304 20.80 -8.47 30.54
C LYS A 304 19.60 -7.65 30.10
N ILE A 305 18.52 -7.66 30.88
CA ILE A 305 17.44 -6.67 30.75
C ILE A 305 17.69 -5.59 31.79
N GLN A 306 17.95 -4.37 31.35
CA GLN A 306 18.06 -3.18 32.18
C GLN A 306 16.66 -2.55 32.31
N TYR A 307 16.03 -2.76 33.46
CA TYR A 307 14.67 -2.36 33.77
C TYR A 307 14.69 -1.30 34.86
N CYS A 308 14.58 -0.04 34.46
CA CYS A 308 14.45 1.11 35.35
C CYS A 308 13.91 2.32 34.56
N PRO A 309 13.44 3.38 35.22
CA PRO A 309 12.95 4.58 34.53
C PRO A 309 13.97 5.16 33.55
N ASP A 310 15.26 5.17 33.91
CA ASP A 310 16.32 5.70 33.05
C ASP A 310 16.66 4.79 31.85
N ALA A 311 16.25 3.52 31.85
CA ALA A 311 16.40 2.61 30.71
C ALA A 311 15.08 2.37 29.95
N MET A 312 14.06 3.18 30.23
CA MET A 312 12.77 3.09 29.56
C MET A 312 12.84 3.70 28.17
N ILE A 313 12.31 3.00 27.17
CA ILE A 313 12.02 3.58 25.86
C ILE A 313 10.53 3.85 25.69
N GLU A 314 10.21 4.83 24.86
CA GLU A 314 8.86 5.11 24.40
C GLU A 314 8.74 4.86 22.90
N THR A 315 7.58 4.42 22.46
CA THR A 315 7.32 4.07 21.06
C THR A 315 5.85 4.24 20.75
N THR A 316 5.52 4.44 19.48
CA THR A 316 4.16 4.41 18.97
C THR A 316 3.82 3.00 18.45
N LEU A 317 2.54 2.66 18.44
CA LEU A 317 2.03 1.42 17.83
C LEU A 317 0.87 1.74 16.91
N GLY A 318 0.71 0.95 15.86
CA GLY A 318 -0.42 1.11 14.95
C GLY A 318 -1.73 0.82 15.69
N THR A 319 -2.79 1.52 15.31
CA THR A 319 -4.18 1.22 15.70
C THR A 319 -4.80 0.24 14.70
N TYR A 320 -6.08 -0.11 14.85
CA TYR A 320 -6.76 -1.00 13.89
C TYR A 320 -6.79 -0.37 12.49
N PRO A 321 -6.57 -1.14 11.41
CA PRO A 321 -6.31 -2.60 11.39
C PRO A 321 -4.83 -3.00 11.57
N LYS A 322 -3.90 -2.04 11.50
CA LYS A 322 -2.44 -2.25 11.58
C LYS A 322 -2.02 -3.02 12.84
N PHE A 323 -2.66 -2.78 13.98
CA PHE A 323 -2.38 -3.49 15.24
C PHE A 323 -2.57 -5.01 15.13
N LEU A 324 -3.62 -5.47 14.44
CA LEU A 324 -3.89 -6.90 14.28
C LEU A 324 -2.82 -7.57 13.43
N SER A 325 -2.40 -6.92 12.35
CA SER A 325 -1.29 -7.36 11.50
C SER A 325 0.02 -7.42 12.30
N GLN A 326 0.28 -6.45 13.18
CA GLN A 326 1.43 -6.46 14.09
C GLN A 326 1.37 -7.64 15.06
N CYS A 327 0.22 -7.88 15.70
CA CYS A 327 0.00 -9.03 16.59
C CYS A 327 0.26 -10.36 15.86
N LEU A 328 -0.33 -10.55 14.68
CA LEU A 328 -0.16 -11.76 13.87
C LEU A 328 1.33 -11.99 13.55
N ARG A 329 2.04 -10.95 13.11
CA ARG A 329 3.47 -11.01 12.82
C ARG A 329 4.28 -11.45 14.05
N TRP A 330 4.09 -10.81 15.21
CA TRP A 330 4.82 -11.17 16.45
C TRP A 330 4.56 -12.59 16.91
N VAL A 331 3.33 -13.09 16.72
CA VAL A 331 3.03 -14.48 17.06
C VAL A 331 3.67 -15.46 16.07
N ARG A 332 3.69 -15.17 14.77
CA ARG A 332 4.44 -15.98 13.79
C ARG A 332 5.93 -16.01 14.10
N THR A 333 6.52 -14.87 14.49
CA THR A 333 7.91 -14.79 15.00
C THR A 333 8.12 -15.71 16.20
N THR A 334 7.17 -15.75 17.14
CA THR A 334 7.24 -16.64 18.31
C THR A 334 7.29 -18.11 17.88
N TRP A 335 6.44 -18.53 16.94
CA TRP A 335 6.45 -19.90 16.41
C TRP A 335 7.78 -20.26 15.75
N ARG A 336 8.35 -19.36 14.93
CA ARG A 336 9.64 -19.57 14.25
C ARG A 336 10.80 -19.59 15.24
N SER A 337 10.99 -18.50 15.97
CA SER A 337 12.16 -18.25 16.80
C SER A 337 12.24 -19.17 18.02
N ASN A 338 11.12 -19.41 18.71
CA ASN A 338 11.13 -20.31 19.87
C ASN A 338 11.39 -21.75 19.44
N SER A 339 10.85 -22.17 18.28
CA SER A 339 11.14 -23.51 17.74
C SER A 339 12.61 -23.66 17.38
N ALA A 340 13.21 -22.65 16.74
CA ALA A 340 14.66 -22.64 16.47
C ALA A 340 15.46 -22.76 17.76
N SER A 341 15.13 -21.96 18.78
CA SER A 341 15.81 -21.98 20.09
C SER A 341 15.72 -23.35 20.77
N LEU A 342 14.52 -23.97 20.78
CA LEU A 342 14.28 -25.23 21.48
C LEU A 342 14.82 -26.45 20.74
N PHE A 343 14.69 -26.50 19.42
CA PHE A 343 14.90 -27.74 18.65
C PHE A 343 16.14 -27.71 17.76
N THR A 344 16.50 -26.54 17.24
CA THR A 344 17.69 -26.36 16.38
C THR A 344 18.91 -26.00 17.23
N ASP A 345 18.85 -24.88 17.96
CA ASP A 345 19.98 -24.36 18.73
C ASP A 345 20.18 -25.13 20.04
N ARG A 346 19.09 -25.53 20.70
CA ARG A 346 19.00 -26.36 21.92
C ARG A 346 19.73 -25.81 23.17
N THR A 347 20.47 -24.72 23.04
CA THR A 347 21.34 -24.19 24.08
C THR A 347 20.54 -23.72 25.29
N VAL A 348 19.35 -23.16 25.05
CA VAL A 348 18.42 -22.66 26.09
C VAL A 348 18.00 -23.73 27.10
N TRP A 349 18.01 -25.02 26.74
CA TRP A 349 17.65 -26.11 27.67
C TRP A 349 18.58 -26.20 28.87
N TYR A 350 19.85 -25.86 28.68
CA TYR A 350 20.87 -25.97 29.71
C TYR A 350 21.27 -24.61 30.29
N THR A 351 21.14 -23.54 29.50
CA THR A 351 21.50 -22.18 29.94
C THR A 351 20.34 -21.43 30.59
N GLN A 352 19.10 -21.74 30.23
CA GLN A 352 17.90 -20.98 30.63
C GLN A 352 16.69 -21.90 30.91
N PRO A 353 16.81 -22.92 31.78
CA PRO A 353 15.79 -23.96 31.97
C PRO A 353 14.46 -23.42 32.50
N TRP A 354 14.50 -22.37 33.33
CA TRP A 354 13.27 -21.74 33.82
C TRP A 354 12.59 -20.95 32.70
N CYS A 355 13.35 -20.19 31.91
CA CYS A 355 12.80 -19.49 30.75
C CYS A 355 12.20 -20.46 29.73
N VAL A 356 12.81 -21.63 29.53
CA VAL A 356 12.26 -22.71 28.67
C VAL A 356 10.87 -23.12 29.14
N TYR A 357 10.71 -23.42 30.43
CA TYR A 357 9.41 -23.76 31.00
C TYR A 357 8.43 -22.57 30.91
N ALA A 358 8.83 -21.40 31.42
CA ALA A 358 7.93 -20.29 31.70
C ALA A 358 7.53 -19.49 30.46
N VAL A 359 8.34 -19.51 29.39
CA VAL A 359 8.17 -18.67 28.19
C VAL A 359 8.15 -19.52 26.93
N TYR A 360 9.24 -20.24 26.62
CA TYR A 360 9.37 -20.92 25.32
C TYR A 360 8.29 -22.00 25.17
N TRP A 361 8.22 -22.94 26.11
CA TRP A 361 7.26 -24.04 26.08
C TRP A 361 5.82 -23.53 26.25
N THR A 362 5.59 -22.60 27.19
CA THR A 362 4.24 -22.07 27.41
C THR A 362 3.71 -21.28 26.21
N SER A 363 4.57 -20.70 25.37
CA SER A 363 4.13 -20.00 24.15
C SER A 363 3.36 -20.91 23.19
N PHE A 364 3.65 -22.21 23.18
CA PHE A 364 3.01 -23.21 22.32
C PHE A 364 1.69 -23.76 22.87
N VAL A 365 1.43 -23.63 24.17
CA VAL A 365 0.27 -24.27 24.83
C VAL A 365 -0.67 -23.28 25.53
N ASN A 366 -0.22 -22.05 25.79
CA ASN A 366 -0.98 -21.06 26.54
C ASN A 366 -1.93 -20.25 25.64
N PHE A 367 -3.01 -20.89 25.23
CA PHE A 367 -4.16 -20.27 24.57
C PHE A 367 -5.23 -19.94 25.62
N ALA A 368 -5.45 -18.66 25.92
CA ALA A 368 -6.32 -18.25 27.02
C ALA A 368 -7.72 -18.88 26.93
N LEU A 369 -8.31 -18.91 25.72
CA LEU A 369 -9.65 -19.46 25.48
C LEU A 369 -9.72 -20.94 25.84
N PHE A 370 -8.84 -21.75 25.25
CA PHE A 370 -8.86 -23.20 25.45
C PHE A 370 -8.41 -23.60 26.85
N TYR A 371 -7.43 -22.88 27.42
CA TYR A 371 -6.85 -23.22 28.71
C TYR A 371 -7.74 -22.79 29.88
N ASP A 372 -8.38 -21.61 29.82
CA ASP A 372 -9.40 -21.20 30.81
C ASP A 372 -10.64 -22.11 30.73
N GLY A 373 -11.08 -22.46 29.52
CA GLY A 373 -12.17 -23.42 29.31
C GLY A 373 -11.84 -24.81 29.86
N ALA A 374 -10.62 -25.31 29.64
CA ALA A 374 -10.17 -26.59 30.17
C ALA A 374 -10.10 -26.61 31.70
N LEU A 375 -9.64 -25.51 32.33
CA LEU A 375 -9.63 -25.38 33.80
C LEU A 375 -11.05 -25.43 34.37
N ALA A 376 -11.99 -24.69 33.78
CA ALA A 376 -13.39 -24.70 34.22
C ALA A 376 -14.05 -26.08 34.00
N TYR A 377 -13.84 -26.69 32.83
CA TYR A 377 -14.40 -28.00 32.49
C TYR A 377 -13.88 -29.10 33.43
N THR A 378 -12.56 -29.16 33.64
CA THR A 378 -11.95 -30.20 34.48
C THR A 378 -12.30 -30.02 35.96
N LEU A 379 -12.45 -28.78 36.44
CA LEU A 379 -12.96 -28.50 37.78
C LEU A 379 -14.40 -29.01 37.94
N LEU A 380 -15.30 -28.66 37.01
CA LEU A 380 -16.71 -29.07 37.03
C LEU A 380 -16.90 -30.59 36.92
N LYS A 381 -15.98 -31.29 36.27
CA LYS A 381 -16.00 -32.76 36.15
C LYS A 381 -15.24 -33.49 37.27
N SER A 382 -14.68 -32.75 38.22
CA SER A 382 -14.02 -33.31 39.40
C SER A 382 -14.96 -33.30 40.62
N PRO A 383 -14.67 -34.08 41.67
CA PRO A 383 -15.35 -33.98 42.97
C PRO A 383 -15.26 -32.58 43.61
N LEU A 384 -14.36 -31.71 43.14
CA LEU A 384 -14.24 -30.32 43.59
C LEU A 384 -15.20 -29.36 42.84
N GLY A 385 -15.99 -29.85 41.89
CA GLY A 385 -16.81 -29.06 40.98
C GLY A 385 -18.08 -28.46 41.60
N THR A 386 -17.94 -27.55 42.56
CA THR A 386 -19.07 -26.78 43.13
C THR A 386 -19.23 -25.43 42.44
N ALA A 387 -20.43 -24.85 42.53
CA ALA A 387 -20.69 -23.51 42.00
C ALA A 387 -19.76 -22.45 42.63
N ASP A 388 -19.46 -22.59 43.93
CA ASP A 388 -18.58 -21.65 44.63
C ASP A 388 -17.11 -21.82 44.22
N ASN A 389 -16.63 -23.05 44.02
CA ASN A 389 -15.28 -23.29 43.50
C ASN A 389 -15.12 -22.75 42.08
N LEU A 390 -16.17 -22.80 41.25
CA LEU A 390 -16.15 -22.17 39.92
C LEU A 390 -16.07 -20.64 40.02
N LYS A 391 -16.78 -20.01 40.96
CA LYS A 391 -16.67 -18.56 41.22
C LYS A 391 -15.27 -18.20 41.71
N TYR A 392 -14.69 -18.98 42.62
CA TYR A 392 -13.31 -18.77 43.09
C TYR A 392 -12.30 -18.92 41.96
N LEU A 393 -12.46 -19.91 41.08
CA LEU A 393 -11.62 -20.06 39.89
C LEU A 393 -11.76 -18.85 38.95
N ALA A 394 -12.98 -18.38 38.70
CA ALA A 394 -13.22 -17.20 37.87
C ALA A 394 -12.59 -15.93 38.47
N ALA A 395 -12.77 -15.71 39.78
CA ALA A 395 -12.14 -14.61 40.51
C ALA A 395 -10.60 -14.72 40.46
N TRP A 396 -10.05 -15.92 40.65
CA TRP A 396 -8.62 -16.18 40.54
C TRP A 396 -8.09 -15.88 39.14
N ILE A 397 -8.76 -16.35 38.09
CA ILE A 397 -8.40 -16.05 36.69
C ILE A 397 -8.42 -14.53 36.45
N PHE A 398 -9.44 -13.83 36.93
CA PHE A 398 -9.53 -12.38 36.82
C PHE A 398 -8.36 -11.69 37.53
N CYS A 399 -8.17 -11.93 38.84
CA CYS A 399 -7.10 -11.32 39.63
C CYS A 399 -5.72 -11.58 39.03
N THR A 400 -5.45 -12.82 38.60
CA THR A 400 -4.14 -13.19 38.02
C THR A 400 -3.89 -12.56 36.64
N LYS A 401 -4.93 -12.33 35.82
CA LYS A 401 -4.80 -11.58 34.56
C LYS A 401 -4.52 -10.09 34.80
N MET A 402 -5.01 -9.52 35.91
CA MET A 402 -4.79 -8.11 36.25
C MET A 402 -3.35 -7.79 36.65
N VAL A 403 -2.63 -8.73 37.26
CA VAL A 403 -1.25 -8.51 37.77
C VAL A 403 -0.31 -7.85 36.76
N LYS A 404 -0.32 -8.33 35.51
CA LYS A 404 0.58 -7.81 34.46
C LYS A 404 0.12 -6.47 33.88
N LEU A 405 -1.12 -6.06 34.15
CA LEU A 405 -1.74 -4.83 33.63
C LEU A 405 -1.75 -3.72 34.69
N THR A 406 -1.50 -4.06 35.95
CA THR A 406 -1.49 -3.11 37.06
C THR A 406 -0.60 -1.89 36.79
N PRO A 407 0.65 -2.02 36.28
CA PRO A 407 1.48 -0.85 36.01
C PRO A 407 0.88 0.12 34.99
N TYR A 408 0.09 -0.37 34.04
CA TYR A 408 -0.63 0.45 33.06
C TYR A 408 -1.77 1.21 33.72
N PHE A 409 -2.70 0.48 34.35
CA PHE A 409 -3.92 1.07 34.90
C PHE A 409 -3.70 1.96 36.13
N LEU A 410 -2.55 1.84 36.81
CA LEU A 410 -2.15 2.81 37.83
C LEU A 410 -1.80 4.18 37.24
N ARG A 411 -1.40 4.22 35.96
CA ARG A 411 -1.06 5.48 35.26
C ARG A 411 -2.24 5.99 34.43
N GLU A 412 -2.99 5.08 33.82
CA GLU A 412 -4.17 5.36 33.00
C GLU A 412 -5.46 4.76 33.63
N PRO A 413 -5.89 5.21 34.82
CA PRO A 413 -7.05 4.64 35.51
C PRO A 413 -8.35 4.82 34.73
N GLN A 414 -8.46 5.87 33.91
CA GLN A 414 -9.63 6.14 33.06
C GLN A 414 -9.90 5.03 32.04
N ASP A 415 -8.87 4.29 31.62
CA ASP A 415 -8.99 3.22 30.63
C ASP A 415 -9.62 1.93 31.22
N LEU A 416 -9.84 1.86 32.54
CA LEU A 416 -10.47 0.71 33.20
C LEU A 416 -11.87 0.40 32.64
N VAL A 417 -12.58 1.41 32.12
CA VAL A 417 -13.88 1.23 31.46
C VAL A 417 -13.80 0.31 30.23
N MET A 418 -12.64 0.24 29.58
CA MET A 418 -12.39 -0.59 28.39
C MET A 418 -11.92 -2.01 28.72
N LEU A 419 -11.76 -2.34 30.00
CA LEU A 419 -11.28 -3.64 30.48
C LEU A 419 -12.10 -4.85 29.99
N PRO A 420 -13.45 -4.80 29.89
CA PRO A 420 -14.23 -5.89 29.32
C PRO A 420 -13.82 -6.22 27.88
N GLY A 421 -13.58 -5.19 27.06
CA GLY A 421 -13.10 -5.34 25.67
C GLY A 421 -11.71 -5.96 25.62
N TYR A 422 -10.83 -5.61 26.55
CA TYR A 422 -9.52 -6.26 26.67
C TYR A 422 -9.63 -7.77 26.94
N PHE A 423 -10.52 -8.20 27.83
CA PHE A 423 -10.71 -9.63 28.11
C PHE A 423 -11.27 -10.38 26.90
N ALA A 424 -12.23 -9.79 26.19
CA ALA A 424 -12.73 -10.34 24.92
C ALA A 424 -11.58 -10.50 23.91
N PHE A 425 -10.75 -9.45 23.75
CA PHE A 425 -9.57 -9.51 22.89
C PHE A 425 -8.56 -10.56 23.34
N ALA A 426 -8.32 -10.72 24.65
CA ALA A 426 -7.39 -11.72 25.17
C ALA A 426 -7.82 -13.16 24.82
N TYR A 427 -9.12 -13.43 24.77
CA TYR A 427 -9.64 -14.70 24.27
C TYR A 427 -9.55 -14.81 22.75
N PHE A 428 -9.97 -13.78 22.01
CA PHE A 428 -9.85 -13.70 20.55
C PHE A 428 -8.40 -13.90 20.07
N HIS A 429 -7.42 -13.36 20.80
CA HIS A 429 -6.00 -13.53 20.50
C HIS A 429 -5.56 -15.01 20.53
N SER A 430 -6.32 -15.91 21.17
CA SER A 430 -6.07 -17.36 21.06
C SER A 430 -6.28 -17.86 19.62
N LEU A 431 -7.23 -17.28 18.89
CA LEU A 431 -7.49 -17.58 17.49
C LEU A 431 -6.38 -17.04 16.59
N ILE A 432 -5.89 -15.82 16.87
CA ILE A 432 -4.70 -15.26 16.20
C ILE A 432 -3.52 -16.20 16.38
N LYS A 433 -3.30 -16.74 17.59
CA LYS A 433 -2.21 -17.69 17.84
C LYS A 433 -2.33 -18.99 17.05
N LEU A 434 -3.55 -19.51 16.90
CA LEU A 434 -3.79 -20.72 16.14
C LEU A 434 -3.54 -20.48 14.65
N TYR A 435 -4.10 -19.39 14.11
CA TYR A 435 -3.89 -18.99 12.72
C TYR A 435 -2.41 -18.71 12.41
N ALA A 436 -1.69 -18.03 13.32
CA ALA A 436 -0.26 -17.81 13.20
C ALA A 436 0.55 -19.11 13.17
N GLY A 437 0.16 -20.12 13.96
CA GLY A 437 0.79 -21.44 13.95
C GLY A 437 0.54 -22.22 12.64
N LEU A 438 -0.56 -21.94 11.95
CA LEU A 438 -0.88 -22.49 10.63
C LEU A 438 -0.31 -21.66 9.46
N THR A 439 0.31 -20.51 9.73
CA THR A 439 0.83 -19.59 8.70
C THR A 439 2.22 -19.06 9.06
N PHE A 440 2.94 -19.79 9.92
CA PHE A 440 4.22 -19.33 10.49
C PHE A 440 5.32 -19.15 9.44
N TRP A 441 5.19 -19.77 8.25
CA TRP A 441 6.12 -19.65 7.14
C TRP A 441 5.99 -18.32 6.38
N GLU A 442 4.92 -17.54 6.59
CA GLU A 442 4.80 -16.22 5.97
C GLU A 442 5.78 -15.23 6.61
N THR A 443 6.64 -14.64 5.77
CA THR A 443 7.73 -13.73 6.16
C THR A 443 7.56 -12.29 5.69
N ASN A 444 6.48 -11.98 4.99
CA ASN A 444 6.24 -10.62 4.46
C ASN A 444 5.92 -9.64 5.60
N TRP A 445 6.44 -8.42 5.47
CA TRP A 445 6.09 -7.32 6.37
C TRP A 445 4.68 -6.83 6.04
N GLY A 446 3.70 -7.18 6.88
CA GLY A 446 2.37 -6.60 6.79
C GLY A 446 2.40 -5.12 7.18
N GLY A 447 2.01 -4.24 6.25
CA GLY A 447 1.73 -2.82 6.53
C GLY A 447 2.66 -1.78 5.89
N ARG A 448 3.70 -2.16 5.13
CA ARG A 448 4.49 -1.26 4.26
C ARG A 448 4.95 -2.04 3.02
N ASN A 449 4.82 -1.45 1.83
CA ASN A 449 5.23 -2.08 0.57
C ASN A 449 6.75 -1.95 0.38
N LEU A 450 7.53 -2.73 1.14
CA LEU A 450 8.99 -2.72 1.04
C LEU A 450 9.48 -3.13 -0.35
N SER A 451 8.69 -3.87 -1.12
CA SER A 451 8.98 -4.16 -2.53
C SER A 451 9.01 -2.89 -3.37
N ALA A 452 8.06 -1.96 -3.19
CA ALA A 452 8.05 -0.66 -3.88
C ALA A 452 9.25 0.22 -3.51
N VAL A 453 9.63 0.22 -2.22
CA VAL A 453 10.84 0.93 -1.77
C VAL A 453 12.11 0.30 -2.37
N ASN A 454 12.15 -1.03 -2.48
CA ASN A 454 13.26 -1.74 -3.13
C ASN A 454 13.31 -1.53 -4.65
N THR A 455 12.19 -1.33 -5.35
CA THR A 455 12.24 -0.98 -6.78
C THR A 455 12.79 0.43 -7.01
N GLN A 456 12.56 1.38 -6.09
CA GLN A 456 13.18 2.72 -6.12
C GLN A 456 14.72 2.73 -5.87
N THR A 457 15.31 1.68 -5.28
CA THR A 457 16.78 1.62 -5.04
C THR A 457 17.60 1.19 -6.28
N GLY A 458 16.91 0.75 -7.35
CA GLY A 458 17.51 0.23 -8.58
C GLY A 458 17.82 1.25 -9.68
N GLY A 459 17.49 2.54 -9.51
CA GLY A 459 17.77 3.57 -10.52
C GLY A 459 17.78 4.97 -9.91
N GLY A 460 18.89 5.69 -10.03
CA GLY A 460 18.91 7.12 -9.74
C GLY A 460 18.37 7.94 -10.94
N PRO A 461 18.16 9.25 -10.79
CA PRO A 461 17.43 9.95 -9.74
C PRO A 461 16.17 10.62 -10.33
N GLU A 462 14.96 10.27 -9.87
CA GLU A 462 13.73 11.05 -10.16
C GLU A 462 12.91 11.19 -8.89
N GLY A 463 12.89 12.39 -8.32
CA GLY A 463 12.28 12.68 -7.02
C GLY A 463 10.77 12.46 -6.95
N ASP A 464 10.36 11.79 -5.88
CA ASP A 464 8.99 11.78 -5.36
C ASP A 464 8.91 12.66 -4.09
N ASP A 465 8.15 13.76 -4.19
CA ASP A 465 7.42 14.32 -3.06
C ASP A 465 6.09 13.57 -2.99
N ASP A 466 5.79 13.01 -1.82
CA ASP A 466 4.43 12.67 -1.42
C ASP A 466 4.20 13.22 0.00
N ASP A 467 2.98 13.72 0.13
CA ASP A 467 2.33 14.48 1.19
C ASP A 467 1.86 13.63 2.38
N ASP A 468 1.53 14.27 3.50
CA ASP A 468 0.13 14.33 3.99
C ASP A 468 0.05 15.02 5.37
N ASP A 469 -0.65 16.16 5.37
CA ASP A 469 -1.68 16.67 6.31
C ASP A 469 -1.42 16.81 7.83
N ASP A 470 -1.38 18.06 8.32
CA ASP A 470 -2.48 18.74 9.07
C ASP A 470 -1.96 19.94 9.91
N ASP A 471 -2.59 21.10 9.70
CA ASP A 471 -2.83 22.29 10.56
C ASP A 471 -1.72 22.86 11.48
N ASP A 472 -1.26 24.09 11.20
CA ASP A 472 -1.51 25.28 12.03
C ASP A 472 -0.88 26.54 11.39
N ASP A 473 -1.61 27.64 11.52
CA ASP A 473 -1.38 28.99 10.99
C ASP A 473 -0.08 29.69 11.47
N ASP A 474 0.22 30.77 10.73
CA ASP A 474 0.94 32.00 11.10
C ASP A 474 2.44 32.18 10.71
N ALA A 475 2.56 32.94 9.62
CA ALA A 475 3.22 34.27 9.53
C ALA A 475 4.75 34.42 9.39
N ASP A 476 5.09 35.10 8.28
CA ASP A 476 6.15 36.11 8.08
C ASP A 476 7.63 35.65 8.25
N ASP A 477 8.65 36.08 7.51
CA ASP A 477 8.87 37.26 6.66
C ASP A 477 10.13 37.06 5.77
N SER A 478 10.13 37.78 4.65
CA SER A 478 11.23 38.46 3.93
C SER A 478 12.54 37.79 3.42
N SER A 479 12.82 38.18 2.17
CA SER A 479 14.11 38.62 1.57
C SER A 479 15.10 37.54 1.08
N ASP A 480 15.88 37.70 0.02
CA ASP A 480 15.94 38.57 -1.17
C ASP A 480 17.12 38.04 -2.04
N ASP A 481 17.04 38.28 -3.33
CA ASP A 481 18.14 38.57 -4.27
C ASP A 481 19.26 37.56 -4.66
N SER A 482 19.18 37.16 -5.94
CA SER A 482 20.07 37.59 -7.04
C SER A 482 21.18 36.67 -7.63
N ILE A 483 20.99 36.38 -8.94
CA ILE A 483 21.86 36.71 -10.09
C ILE A 483 23.13 35.87 -10.43
N ASP A 484 23.07 35.36 -11.68
CA ASP A 484 24.08 35.16 -12.75
C ASP A 484 24.88 33.85 -12.94
N GLY A 485 25.07 33.55 -14.24
CA GLY A 485 26.36 33.08 -14.75
C GLY A 485 26.36 31.73 -15.47
N GLY A 486 26.00 31.72 -16.76
CA GLY A 486 26.15 30.53 -17.62
C GLY A 486 27.60 30.15 -17.95
N VAL A 487 27.79 29.00 -18.60
CA VAL A 487 28.74 28.74 -19.71
C VAL A 487 28.44 27.35 -20.28
N GLN A 488 28.38 27.28 -21.60
CA GLN A 488 28.11 26.10 -22.43
C GLN A 488 29.37 25.76 -23.24
N LEU A 489 29.73 24.46 -23.33
CA LEU A 489 30.74 23.96 -24.28
C LEU A 489 30.27 22.66 -24.96
N PRO A 490 30.70 22.38 -26.22
CA PRO A 490 29.94 21.66 -27.24
C PRO A 490 30.26 20.16 -27.40
N PRO A 491 29.46 19.39 -28.19
CA PRO A 491 29.67 17.96 -28.42
C PRO A 491 30.47 17.65 -29.70
N THR A 492 31.20 16.53 -29.71
CA THR A 492 31.85 15.94 -30.90
C THR A 492 31.30 14.55 -31.26
N PRO A 493 31.34 14.15 -32.55
CA PRO A 493 30.32 13.30 -33.19
C PRO A 493 30.70 11.81 -33.34
N PRO A 494 29.78 10.96 -33.85
CA PRO A 494 29.94 9.50 -33.90
C PRO A 494 30.61 9.02 -35.21
N SER A 495 31.40 7.94 -35.12
CA SER A 495 31.89 7.24 -36.31
C SER A 495 31.20 5.88 -36.46
N SER A 496 30.50 5.74 -37.58
CA SER A 496 29.99 4.48 -38.11
C SER A 496 31.01 3.92 -39.10
N ARG A 497 31.23 2.61 -39.12
CA ARG A 497 31.33 1.88 -40.40
C ARG A 497 31.26 0.36 -40.25
N ARG A 498 30.32 -0.15 -41.04
CA ARG A 498 29.96 -1.52 -41.39
C ARG A 498 30.98 -2.09 -42.38
N ARG A 499 31.43 -3.34 -42.25
CA ARG A 499 31.58 -4.25 -43.42
C ARG A 499 31.70 -5.73 -43.05
N LYS A 500 31.00 -6.51 -43.86
CA LYS A 500 30.91 -7.98 -43.92
C LYS A 500 32.18 -8.61 -44.52
N THR A 501 32.45 -9.87 -44.16
CA THR A 501 32.51 -11.08 -45.04
C THR A 501 33.61 -12.08 -44.66
N ALA A 502 33.16 -13.35 -44.58
CA ALA A 502 33.78 -14.60 -45.07
C ALA A 502 35.19 -15.04 -44.61
N GLY A 503 35.24 -16.27 -44.06
CA GLY A 503 35.83 -17.40 -44.77
C GLY A 503 37.27 -17.82 -44.48
N SER A 504 37.38 -18.99 -43.82
CA SER A 504 38.32 -20.10 -44.11
C SER A 504 39.78 -20.09 -43.59
N SER A 505 40.12 -21.30 -43.10
CA SER A 505 41.38 -22.06 -43.14
C SER A 505 42.54 -21.81 -42.16
N ARG A 506 42.64 -22.77 -41.21
CA ARG A 506 43.78 -23.69 -40.90
C ARG A 506 45.24 -23.19 -40.98
N ALA A 507 45.93 -23.26 -39.83
CA ALA A 507 47.25 -23.89 -39.55
C ALA A 507 47.43 -23.88 -38.01
N GLY A 508 47.72 -24.97 -37.27
CA GLY A 508 49.00 -25.71 -37.21
C GLY A 508 50.11 -24.78 -36.68
N SER A 509 50.75 -24.90 -35.51
CA SER A 509 51.11 -26.06 -34.67
C SER A 509 51.84 -25.59 -33.39
N GLY A 510 51.73 -26.35 -32.28
CA GLY A 510 52.78 -26.46 -31.26
C GLY A 510 52.42 -26.06 -29.81
N GLY A 511 52.50 -27.02 -28.88
CA GLY A 511 52.67 -26.72 -27.44
C GLY A 511 51.89 -27.63 -26.48
N LEU A 512 52.59 -28.59 -25.88
CA LEU A 512 52.12 -29.65 -24.99
C LEU A 512 51.83 -29.15 -23.56
N ALA A 513 50.59 -29.28 -23.07
CA ALA A 513 50.23 -29.38 -21.64
C ALA A 513 48.76 -29.84 -21.50
N VAL A 514 48.52 -31.16 -21.41
CA VAL A 514 47.18 -31.70 -21.16
C VAL A 514 46.91 -31.65 -19.65
N LEU A 515 46.22 -30.59 -19.23
CA LEU A 515 45.43 -30.55 -18.01
C LEU A 515 44.10 -31.27 -18.30
N CYS A 516 43.86 -32.41 -17.65
CA CYS A 516 42.53 -33.02 -17.59
C CYS A 516 41.60 -32.14 -16.74
N ALA A 517 40.83 -31.27 -17.39
CA ALA A 517 39.58 -30.78 -16.87
C ALA A 517 38.62 -30.59 -18.05
N SER A 518 37.82 -31.62 -18.30
CA SER A 518 36.68 -31.58 -19.19
C SER A 518 35.73 -30.45 -18.78
N ARG A 519 35.78 -29.31 -19.48
CA ARG A 519 34.66 -28.37 -19.52
C ARG A 519 33.53 -29.03 -20.29
N ALA A 520 32.66 -29.73 -19.56
CA ALA A 520 31.29 -29.92 -20.02
C ALA A 520 30.66 -28.52 -20.07
N ALA A 521 30.53 -27.96 -21.27
CA ALA A 521 29.62 -26.85 -21.48
C ALA A 521 28.21 -27.38 -21.17
N ALA A 522 27.72 -27.09 -19.97
CA ALA A 522 26.33 -27.32 -19.63
C ALA A 522 25.50 -26.47 -20.59
N ARG A 523 24.88 -27.11 -21.58
CA ARG A 523 23.71 -26.55 -22.24
C ARG A 523 22.64 -26.46 -21.14
N THR A 524 22.42 -25.27 -20.60
CA THR A 524 21.16 -24.97 -19.93
C THR A 524 20.07 -25.25 -20.94
N ALA A 525 19.22 -26.24 -20.65
CA ALA A 525 17.96 -26.34 -21.36
C ALA A 525 17.19 -25.04 -21.04
N GLU A 526 17.14 -24.12 -21.99
CA GLU A 526 16.21 -22.99 -21.93
C GLU A 526 14.82 -23.61 -22.06
N HIS A 527 14.19 -23.85 -20.91
CA HIS A 527 12.75 -24.05 -20.88
C HIS A 527 12.13 -22.69 -21.19
N ALA A 528 11.51 -22.56 -22.36
CA ALA A 528 10.69 -21.41 -22.68
C ALA A 528 9.45 -21.47 -21.78
N TYR A 529 9.42 -20.61 -20.76
CA TYR A 529 8.23 -20.41 -19.95
C TYR A 529 7.23 -19.55 -20.72
N GLU A 530 5.99 -20.03 -20.82
CA GLU A 530 4.88 -19.22 -21.30
C GLU A 530 4.26 -18.51 -20.09
N PHE A 531 4.44 -17.20 -20.00
CA PHE A 531 3.87 -16.40 -18.93
C PHE A 531 2.38 -16.17 -19.20
N LYS A 532 1.55 -16.50 -18.22
CA LYS A 532 0.11 -16.26 -18.24
C LYS A 532 -0.25 -15.61 -16.92
N SER A 533 -1.04 -14.53 -16.98
CA SER A 533 -1.60 -13.94 -15.78
C SER A 533 -2.55 -14.94 -15.12
N VAL A 534 -2.47 -15.07 -13.80
CA VAL A 534 -3.48 -15.79 -13.02
C VAL A 534 -4.81 -15.07 -13.21
N THR A 535 -5.88 -15.80 -13.55
CA THR A 535 -7.21 -15.22 -13.67
C THR A 535 -7.72 -14.81 -12.30
N ILE A 536 -7.54 -13.53 -11.96
CA ILE A 536 -8.18 -12.86 -10.82
C ILE A 536 -9.29 -12.01 -11.43
N THR A 537 -10.55 -12.30 -11.10
CA THR A 537 -11.71 -11.57 -11.62
C THR A 537 -11.86 -10.24 -10.87
N GLY A 538 -11.07 -9.24 -11.26
CA GLY A 538 -11.09 -7.86 -10.73
C GLY A 538 -10.11 -7.58 -9.58
N GLY A 539 -9.58 -6.34 -9.50
CA GLY A 539 -8.68 -5.93 -8.40
C GLY A 539 -7.93 -4.59 -8.50
N GLY A 540 -8.30 -3.67 -9.40
CA GLY A 540 -7.64 -2.36 -9.56
C GLY A 540 -8.59 -1.30 -10.15
N TYR A 541 -8.18 -0.03 -10.18
CA TYR A 541 -9.00 1.06 -10.69
C TYR A 541 -8.89 1.17 -12.22
N ILE A 542 -10.04 1.12 -12.90
CA ILE A 542 -10.13 1.42 -14.34
C ILE A 542 -10.34 2.92 -14.52
N THR A 543 -9.35 3.61 -15.07
CA THR A 543 -9.36 5.07 -15.22
C THR A 543 -9.99 5.55 -16.53
N GLY A 544 -10.09 4.67 -17.53
CA GLY A 544 -10.71 5.00 -18.81
C GLY A 544 -10.90 3.78 -19.72
N ILE A 545 -11.83 3.90 -20.66
CA ILE A 545 -12.03 2.92 -21.74
C ILE A 545 -12.16 3.70 -23.04
N VAL A 546 -11.31 3.40 -24.03
CA VAL A 546 -11.23 4.15 -25.28
C VAL A 546 -11.32 3.22 -26.47
N GLY A 547 -12.41 3.36 -27.24
CA GLY A 547 -12.60 2.69 -28.51
C GLY A 547 -12.08 3.52 -29.69
N HIS A 548 -11.52 2.88 -30.70
CA HIS A 548 -11.16 3.55 -31.95
C HIS A 548 -12.43 3.97 -32.70
N PRO A 549 -12.57 5.22 -33.14
CA PRO A 549 -13.82 5.74 -33.68
C PRO A 549 -14.25 5.08 -35.01
N THR A 550 -13.33 4.38 -35.70
CA THR A 550 -13.59 3.79 -37.02
C THR A 550 -13.08 2.36 -37.22
N LYS A 551 -12.27 1.83 -36.30
CA LYS A 551 -11.72 0.48 -36.42
C LYS A 551 -12.54 -0.38 -35.49
N LYS A 552 -13.32 -1.27 -36.09
CA LYS A 552 -14.11 -2.23 -35.34
C LYS A 552 -13.18 -3.03 -34.42
N ASP A 553 -13.66 -3.32 -33.22
CA ASP A 553 -12.99 -4.21 -32.25
C ASP A 553 -11.67 -3.68 -31.67
N LEU A 554 -11.28 -2.44 -31.95
CA LEU A 554 -10.10 -1.82 -31.35
C LEU A 554 -10.49 -0.99 -30.12
N LEU A 555 -10.38 -1.58 -28.93
CA LEU A 555 -10.66 -0.94 -27.65
C LEU A 555 -9.45 -1.04 -26.71
N TYR A 556 -9.28 -0.02 -25.86
CA TYR A 556 -8.30 0.01 -24.79
C TYR A 556 -8.99 0.26 -23.45
N ALA A 557 -8.51 -0.38 -22.39
CA ALA A 557 -8.86 -0.05 -21.01
C ALA A 557 -7.60 0.41 -20.29
N LEU A 558 -7.69 1.55 -19.61
CA LEU A 558 -6.60 2.18 -18.88
C LEU A 558 -6.74 1.88 -17.39
N THR A 559 -5.61 1.77 -16.72
CA THR A 559 -5.56 1.65 -15.27
C THR A 559 -4.57 2.67 -14.71
N ASP A 560 -4.73 2.98 -13.43
CA ASP A 560 -3.87 3.91 -12.71
C ASP A 560 -2.46 3.37 -12.46
N ILE A 561 -2.33 2.07 -12.19
CA ILE A 561 -1.03 1.41 -11.88
C ILE A 561 -0.79 0.07 -12.58
N GLY A 562 -1.81 -0.52 -13.22
CA GLY A 562 -1.90 -1.95 -13.52
C GLY A 562 -1.93 -2.34 -15.00
N SER A 563 -1.23 -1.61 -15.87
CA SER A 563 -1.17 -1.72 -17.35
C SER A 563 -2.30 -1.01 -18.12
N THR A 564 -2.03 -0.71 -19.39
CA THR A 564 -3.07 -0.55 -20.42
C THR A 564 -3.43 -1.92 -20.98
N TYR A 565 -4.71 -2.18 -21.20
CA TYR A 565 -5.20 -3.40 -21.82
C TYR A 565 -5.79 -3.11 -23.19
N ARG A 566 -5.50 -3.94 -24.18
CA ARG A 566 -6.13 -3.90 -25.50
C ARG A 566 -7.09 -5.07 -25.66
N TRP A 567 -8.29 -4.80 -26.16
CA TRP A 567 -9.23 -5.87 -26.53
C TRP A 567 -8.74 -6.65 -27.74
N GLU A 568 -8.72 -7.98 -27.64
CA GLU A 568 -8.47 -8.88 -28.76
C GLU A 568 -9.70 -9.72 -29.06
N GLN A 569 -10.32 -9.44 -30.22
CA GLN A 569 -11.61 -10.01 -30.62
C GLN A 569 -11.52 -11.50 -30.90
N GLU A 570 -10.44 -11.95 -31.54
CA GLU A 570 -10.24 -13.37 -31.89
C GLU A 570 -10.15 -14.25 -30.62
N LEU A 571 -9.70 -13.67 -29.51
CA LEU A 571 -9.47 -14.38 -28.24
C LEU A 571 -10.55 -14.11 -27.19
N ASN A 572 -11.44 -13.14 -27.44
CA ASN A 572 -12.43 -12.64 -26.48
C ASN A 572 -11.78 -12.27 -25.13
N LYS A 573 -10.63 -11.57 -25.16
CA LYS A 573 -9.79 -11.27 -23.99
C LYS A 573 -9.18 -9.88 -24.06
N TRP A 574 -9.00 -9.28 -22.88
CA TRP A 574 -8.16 -8.11 -22.67
C TRP A 574 -6.70 -8.53 -22.53
N ILE A 575 -5.83 -7.98 -23.37
CA ILE A 575 -4.40 -8.28 -23.41
C ILE A 575 -3.62 -7.09 -22.84
N PRO A 576 -2.80 -7.27 -21.80
CA PRO A 576 -1.97 -6.20 -21.28
C PRO A 576 -0.92 -5.77 -22.31
N VAL A 577 -0.70 -4.46 -22.42
CA VAL A 577 0.19 -3.84 -23.40
C VAL A 577 1.54 -3.48 -22.79
N THR A 578 1.60 -3.20 -21.48
CA THR A 578 2.82 -2.75 -20.79
C THR A 578 3.53 -3.84 -19.98
N ASP A 579 3.11 -5.10 -20.08
CA ASP A 579 3.82 -6.25 -19.44
C ASP A 579 5.27 -6.47 -19.93
N LEU A 580 5.66 -5.79 -21.02
CA LEU A 580 7.02 -5.79 -21.55
C LEU A 580 7.94 -4.75 -20.88
N VAL A 581 7.39 -3.94 -19.96
CA VAL A 581 8.11 -2.88 -19.25
C VAL A 581 8.93 -3.50 -18.12
N GLY A 582 10.22 -3.16 -18.08
CA GLY A 582 11.15 -3.62 -17.04
C GLY A 582 10.99 -2.85 -15.72
N PRO A 583 11.59 -3.32 -14.62
CA PRO A 583 11.54 -2.64 -13.32
C PRO A 583 12.00 -1.18 -13.34
N GLU A 584 12.91 -0.83 -14.25
CA GLU A 584 13.44 0.52 -14.44
C GLU A 584 12.42 1.53 -15.00
N ASP A 585 11.31 1.04 -15.54
CA ASP A 585 10.25 1.84 -16.14
C ASP A 585 8.89 1.53 -15.48
N GLU A 586 8.88 1.05 -14.23
CA GLU A 586 7.67 0.66 -13.48
C GLU A 586 6.61 1.79 -13.47
N ASN A 587 7.04 3.05 -13.50
CA ASN A 587 6.18 4.22 -13.62
C ASN A 587 5.32 4.24 -14.91
N LEU A 588 5.70 3.48 -15.95
CA LEU A 588 4.94 3.35 -17.21
C LEU A 588 3.83 2.29 -17.13
N LEU A 589 3.67 1.58 -16.01
CA LEU A 589 2.57 0.64 -15.83
C LEU A 589 1.22 1.36 -15.71
N GLY A 590 1.21 2.54 -15.09
CA GLY A 590 0.05 3.43 -15.08
C GLY A 590 -0.13 4.15 -16.41
N THR A 591 -1.37 4.29 -16.89
CA THR A 591 -1.65 5.01 -18.13
C THR A 591 -2.58 6.19 -17.90
N GLU A 592 -2.04 7.40 -18.05
CA GLU A 592 -2.82 8.63 -17.90
C GLU A 592 -3.64 8.99 -19.14
N SER A 593 -3.15 8.64 -20.34
CA SER A 593 -3.91 8.86 -21.57
C SER A 593 -3.46 7.96 -22.73
N VAL A 594 -4.42 7.59 -23.58
CA VAL A 594 -4.30 6.76 -24.78
C VAL A 594 -4.86 7.53 -25.99
N ALA A 595 -4.15 7.46 -27.12
CA ALA A 595 -4.66 7.95 -28.41
C ALA A 595 -4.66 6.82 -29.44
N THR A 596 -5.84 6.45 -29.94
CA THR A 596 -6.09 5.17 -30.64
C THR A 596 -5.39 5.01 -31.99
N ASP A 597 -4.92 6.11 -32.61
CA ASP A 597 -4.15 6.09 -33.86
C ASP A 597 -2.62 6.01 -33.66
N ILE A 598 -2.10 6.07 -32.42
CA ILE A 598 -0.65 6.13 -32.13
C ILE A 598 -0.11 4.96 -31.30
N PHE A 599 -0.90 3.92 -31.04
CA PHE A 599 -0.32 2.65 -30.60
C PHE A 599 0.33 1.94 -31.79
N ILE A 600 1.67 1.94 -31.81
CA ILE A 600 2.49 1.10 -32.68
C ILE A 600 2.35 -0.35 -32.19
N TRP A 601 1.18 -0.98 -32.44
CA TRP A 601 1.02 -2.42 -32.32
C TRP A 601 0.91 -3.01 -33.72
N ARG A 602 1.95 -3.76 -34.11
CA ARG A 602 1.87 -4.69 -35.22
C ARG A 602 1.98 -6.10 -34.65
N LYS A 603 1.10 -6.98 -35.09
CA LYS A 603 0.91 -8.38 -34.67
C LYS A 603 2.21 -9.11 -34.29
N ALA A 604 2.17 -9.86 -33.19
CA ALA A 604 3.15 -10.86 -32.74
C ALA A 604 4.63 -10.52 -33.01
N GLY A 605 5.23 -9.73 -32.12
CA GLY A 605 6.66 -9.36 -32.17
C GLY A 605 6.96 -7.86 -32.26
N ALA A 606 6.02 -6.95 -31.96
CA ALA A 606 6.26 -5.51 -32.04
C ALA A 606 6.96 -4.92 -30.81
N THR A 607 7.92 -4.04 -31.09
CA THR A 607 8.61 -3.14 -30.16
C THR A 607 7.81 -1.85 -29.94
N LEU A 608 7.50 -1.54 -28.67
CA LEU A 608 7.05 -0.20 -28.26
C LEU A 608 8.21 0.79 -28.46
N THR A 609 7.94 1.92 -29.10
CA THR A 609 8.92 3.02 -29.21
C THR A 609 8.60 4.07 -28.16
N ARG A 610 9.58 4.40 -27.32
CA ARG A 610 9.42 5.35 -26.22
C ARG A 610 9.89 6.74 -26.64
N TYR A 611 9.11 7.74 -26.30
CA TYR A 611 9.48 9.16 -26.39
C TYR A 611 9.18 9.84 -25.07
N ARG A 612 9.97 10.87 -24.74
CA ARG A 612 9.78 11.63 -23.50
C ARG A 612 8.47 12.41 -23.57
N ALA A 613 7.68 12.35 -22.49
CA ALA A 613 6.51 13.20 -22.31
C ALA A 613 6.93 14.69 -22.22
N PRO A 614 6.04 15.63 -22.57
CA PRO A 614 6.35 17.06 -22.51
C PRO A 614 6.49 17.62 -21.08
N SER A 615 5.91 16.93 -20.10
CA SER A 615 5.93 17.26 -18.66
C SER A 615 5.81 15.95 -17.86
N PRO A 616 6.03 15.97 -16.53
CA PRO A 616 5.64 14.87 -15.66
C PRO A 616 4.16 14.48 -15.86
N MET A 617 3.90 13.19 -15.75
CA MET A 617 2.60 12.53 -15.93
C MET A 617 2.28 11.75 -14.65
N GLY A 618 1.01 11.73 -14.25
CA GLY A 618 0.52 11.13 -13.02
C GLY A 618 -0.71 10.26 -13.29
N ALA A 619 -0.48 9.01 -13.66
CA ALA A 619 -1.56 8.06 -13.91
C ALA A 619 -2.30 7.62 -12.62
N ASN A 620 -1.66 7.76 -11.45
CA ASN A 620 -2.24 7.48 -10.14
C ASN A 620 -2.55 8.74 -9.30
N GLU A 621 -2.40 9.93 -9.88
CA GLU A 621 -2.71 11.19 -9.18
C GLU A 621 -4.23 11.42 -9.06
N LEU A 622 -4.62 12.45 -8.31
CA LEU A 622 -5.97 13.00 -8.38
C LEU A 622 -6.35 13.28 -9.84
N ASP A 623 -7.65 13.15 -10.14
CA ASP A 623 -8.19 13.49 -11.46
C ASP A 623 -7.61 12.65 -12.62
N ARG A 624 -7.16 11.42 -12.32
CA ARG A 624 -6.63 10.46 -13.31
C ARG A 624 -7.67 9.90 -14.29
N ASN A 625 -8.95 9.89 -13.92
CA ASN A 625 -10.08 9.51 -14.77
C ASN A 625 -10.55 10.67 -15.69
N ASN A 626 -9.85 11.81 -15.68
CA ASN A 626 -10.26 13.01 -16.40
C ASN A 626 -9.94 12.99 -17.90
N GLY A 627 -9.14 12.01 -18.36
CA GLY A 627 -8.71 11.86 -19.74
C GLY A 627 -9.84 11.62 -20.75
N GLU A 628 -9.54 11.53 -22.04
CA GLU A 628 -8.19 11.54 -22.62
C GLU A 628 -7.56 12.93 -22.68
N ARG A 629 -6.26 13.03 -22.36
CA ARG A 629 -5.47 14.27 -22.40
C ARG A 629 -4.60 14.37 -23.65
N LEU A 630 -4.30 13.24 -24.30
CA LEU A 630 -3.51 13.10 -25.51
C LEU A 630 -4.42 12.80 -26.71
N ALA A 631 -4.14 13.44 -27.85
CA ALA A 631 -4.82 13.08 -29.08
C ALA A 631 -4.03 13.35 -30.37
N VAL A 632 -4.41 12.58 -31.39
CA VAL A 632 -3.84 12.57 -32.74
C VAL A 632 -4.61 13.52 -33.65
N LYS A 633 -3.96 14.48 -34.28
CA LYS A 633 -4.65 15.34 -35.25
C LYS A 633 -5.18 14.50 -36.43
N PRO A 634 -6.49 14.49 -36.73
CA PRO A 634 -7.07 13.49 -37.63
C PRO A 634 -6.57 13.59 -39.07
N PHE A 635 -6.24 14.81 -39.50
CA PHE A 635 -5.81 15.13 -40.87
C PHE A 635 -4.30 15.26 -41.03
N LYS A 636 -3.55 15.10 -39.94
CA LYS A 636 -2.10 15.11 -39.93
C LYS A 636 -1.65 14.18 -38.80
N PRO A 637 -1.68 12.86 -39.01
CA PRO A 637 -1.49 11.87 -37.93
C PRO A 637 -0.11 11.93 -37.26
N ASN A 638 0.85 12.63 -37.87
CA ASN A 638 2.15 12.91 -37.25
C ASN A 638 2.10 14.05 -36.21
N GLU A 639 1.00 14.81 -36.15
CA GLU A 639 0.80 15.92 -35.23
C GLU A 639 -0.06 15.49 -34.04
N LEU A 640 0.46 15.70 -32.84
CA LEU A 640 -0.12 15.32 -31.55
C LEU A 640 -0.38 16.56 -30.70
N TRP A 641 -1.45 16.52 -29.93
CA TRP A 641 -1.85 17.58 -29.02
C TRP A 641 -2.08 16.95 -27.65
N MET A 642 -1.61 17.62 -26.59
CA MET A 642 -1.63 17.07 -25.23
C MET A 642 -1.88 18.17 -24.21
N GLY A 643 -2.98 18.07 -23.46
CA GLY A 643 -3.19 18.88 -22.26
C GLY A 643 -2.40 18.29 -21.11
N THR A 644 -1.39 19.02 -20.63
CA THR A 644 -0.55 18.54 -19.52
C THR A 644 -1.09 19.01 -18.18
N ARG A 645 -0.69 18.35 -17.08
CA ARG A 645 -1.07 18.75 -15.72
C ARG A 645 -0.55 20.14 -15.32
N ASN A 646 0.66 20.49 -15.77
CA ASN A 646 1.39 21.66 -15.26
C ASN A 646 2.11 22.50 -16.33
N ALA A 647 2.11 22.08 -17.61
CA ALA A 647 2.81 22.77 -18.70
C ALA A 647 1.84 23.32 -19.78
N GLY A 648 0.53 23.33 -19.50
CA GLY A 648 -0.51 23.77 -20.44
C GLY A 648 -0.65 22.85 -21.65
N LEU A 649 -1.02 23.43 -22.80
CA LEU A 649 -1.23 22.71 -24.05
C LEU A 649 0.08 22.52 -24.80
N MET A 650 0.47 21.26 -24.98
CA MET A 650 1.67 20.86 -25.68
C MET A 650 1.34 20.26 -27.04
N LYS A 651 2.19 20.53 -28.03
CA LYS A 651 2.02 20.07 -29.40
C LYS A 651 3.28 19.39 -29.90
N SER A 652 3.13 18.24 -30.54
CA SER A 652 4.21 17.59 -31.30
C SER A 652 3.82 17.53 -32.79
N SER A 653 4.81 17.64 -33.69
CA SER A 653 4.58 17.53 -35.14
C SER A 653 5.26 16.31 -35.77
N ASP A 654 5.86 15.47 -34.93
CA ASP A 654 6.77 14.39 -35.29
C ASP A 654 6.54 13.11 -34.46
N LEU A 655 5.27 12.81 -34.13
CA LEU A 655 4.85 11.62 -33.38
C LEU A 655 5.48 11.52 -31.97
N ALA A 656 5.39 12.60 -31.19
CA ALA A 656 5.86 12.74 -29.81
C ALA A 656 7.38 12.80 -29.62
N LYS A 657 8.18 12.78 -30.70
CA LYS A 657 9.65 12.90 -30.60
C LYS A 657 10.08 14.22 -29.98
N ALA A 658 9.40 15.31 -30.32
CA ALA A 658 9.61 16.62 -29.73
C ALA A 658 8.28 17.31 -29.47
N TRP A 659 8.22 18.08 -28.39
CA TRP A 659 7.07 18.87 -28.00
C TRP A 659 7.42 20.34 -27.99
N THR A 660 6.47 21.15 -28.46
CA THR A 660 6.51 22.61 -28.43
C THR A 660 5.30 23.10 -27.66
N ASN A 661 5.52 24.12 -26.82
CA ASN A 661 4.43 24.76 -26.12
C ASN A 661 3.48 25.45 -27.12
N GLY A 662 2.19 25.13 -27.05
CA GLY A 662 1.11 25.73 -27.84
C GLY A 662 0.41 26.90 -27.12
N THR A 663 0.82 27.24 -25.89
CA THR A 663 0.17 28.26 -25.08
C THR A 663 0.69 29.67 -25.36
N ASN A 664 -0.05 30.40 -26.21
CA ASN A 664 -0.09 31.87 -26.17
C ASN A 664 -1.51 32.37 -25.83
N PHE A 665 -2.38 31.53 -25.26
CA PHE A 665 -3.73 31.98 -24.90
C PHE A 665 -3.69 32.80 -23.60
N PRO A 666 -4.50 33.86 -23.46
CA PRO A 666 -4.62 34.61 -22.23
C PRO A 666 -5.21 33.69 -21.16
N ASP A 667 -4.46 33.40 -20.11
CA ASP A 667 -4.97 32.66 -18.95
C ASP A 667 -6.04 33.52 -18.25
N PRO A 668 -7.34 33.15 -18.32
CA PRO A 668 -8.40 33.94 -17.70
C PRO A 668 -8.41 33.83 -16.17
N MET A 669 -7.63 32.91 -15.58
CA MET A 669 -7.74 32.54 -14.17
C MET A 669 -6.39 32.35 -13.45
N ALA A 670 -5.29 32.88 -14.02
CA ALA A 670 -3.95 32.92 -13.40
C ALA A 670 -3.87 33.66 -12.05
N LYS A 671 -4.96 34.25 -11.54
CA LYS A 671 -4.90 35.20 -10.42
C LYS A 671 -5.45 34.75 -9.08
N ASP A 672 -6.31 33.75 -8.97
CA ASP A 672 -7.11 33.62 -7.72
C ASP A 672 -7.13 32.25 -7.02
N TRP A 673 -6.44 31.19 -7.49
CA TRP A 673 -6.45 29.89 -6.79
C TRP A 673 -5.06 29.27 -6.57
N ASN A 674 -4.77 28.95 -5.31
CA ASN A 674 -3.55 28.27 -4.81
C ASN A 674 -3.53 26.75 -5.13
N GLN A 675 -4.16 26.32 -6.22
CA GLN A 675 -4.25 24.94 -6.67
C GLN A 675 -3.83 24.88 -8.15
N PRO A 676 -2.89 24.00 -8.56
CA PRO A 676 -2.51 23.89 -9.97
C PRO A 676 -3.72 23.43 -10.79
N MET A 677 -4.09 24.20 -11.83
CA MET A 677 -5.23 23.87 -12.68
C MET A 677 -5.11 22.48 -13.30
N GLN A 678 -6.10 21.64 -13.04
CA GLN A 678 -6.25 20.28 -13.56
C GLN A 678 -6.77 20.33 -15.01
N TRP A 679 -5.89 20.49 -16.01
CA TRP A 679 -6.30 20.56 -17.42
C TRP A 679 -6.97 19.24 -17.91
N ARG A 680 -8.19 19.31 -18.46
CA ARG A 680 -8.68 18.31 -19.43
C ARG A 680 -8.46 18.86 -20.84
N ALA A 681 -7.87 18.06 -21.71
CA ALA A 681 -7.95 18.33 -23.14
C ALA A 681 -8.86 17.28 -23.76
N ARG A 682 -10.19 17.51 -23.80
CA ARG A 682 -11.10 16.62 -24.56
C ARG A 682 -10.89 16.81 -26.06
N ILE A 683 -9.75 16.41 -26.57
CA ILE A 683 -9.45 16.51 -27.99
C ILE A 683 -10.25 15.40 -28.68
N PHE A 684 -11.51 15.70 -28.94
CA PHE A 684 -12.36 14.81 -29.69
C PHE A 684 -12.01 14.93 -31.18
N LEU A 685 -11.50 13.84 -31.71
CA LEU A 685 -11.01 13.73 -33.07
C LEU A 685 -12.15 13.41 -34.04
N ALA A 686 -12.43 14.32 -34.96
CA ALA A 686 -13.43 14.14 -36.02
C ALA A 686 -12.82 13.58 -37.32
N LYS A 687 -13.58 12.79 -38.08
CA LYS A 687 -13.11 12.02 -39.25
C LYS A 687 -13.38 12.73 -40.60
N ARG A 688 -12.46 12.55 -41.56
CA ARG A 688 -12.69 12.64 -43.02
C ARG A 688 -13.70 11.58 -43.50
N ALA A 689 -14.83 11.99 -44.08
CA ALA A 689 -15.58 11.14 -45.01
C ALA A 689 -14.93 11.26 -46.41
N THR A 690 -14.05 10.32 -46.78
CA THR A 690 -13.71 10.11 -48.19
C THR A 690 -14.43 8.89 -48.72
N SER A 691 -15.50 9.14 -49.47
CA SER A 691 -16.05 8.21 -50.43
C SER A 691 -15.28 8.40 -51.75
N THR A 692 -14.28 7.57 -51.98
CA THR A 692 -13.86 7.21 -53.33
C THR A 692 -13.84 5.70 -53.35
N ASP A 693 -14.99 5.09 -53.57
CA ASP A 693 -15.14 3.82 -54.27
C ASP A 693 -16.63 3.61 -54.57
N SER A 694 -16.94 3.71 -55.86
CA SER A 694 -18.25 3.39 -56.43
C SER A 694 -18.52 1.89 -56.30
N GLY A 695 -19.26 1.50 -55.26
CA GLY A 695 -19.83 0.17 -55.06
C GLY A 695 -21.07 0.27 -54.16
N PRO A 696 -22.10 -0.57 -54.34
CA PRO A 696 -23.39 -0.37 -53.69
C PRO A 696 -23.27 -0.46 -52.17
N MET A 697 -23.68 0.61 -51.48
CA MET A 697 -23.78 0.68 -50.02
C MET A 697 -24.81 -0.34 -49.50
N ILE A 698 -24.34 -1.35 -48.78
CA ILE A 698 -25.19 -2.05 -47.80
C ILE A 698 -25.03 -1.28 -46.48
N SER A 699 -26.06 -0.51 -46.16
CA SER A 699 -26.18 0.25 -44.92
C SER A 699 -26.41 -0.68 -43.73
N THR A 700 -25.46 -0.75 -42.81
CA THR A 700 -25.72 -1.10 -41.41
C THR A 700 -25.36 0.10 -40.54
N PRO A 701 -26.32 0.74 -39.83
CA PRO A 701 -26.00 1.77 -38.86
C PRO A 701 -25.42 1.07 -37.62
N ARG A 702 -24.11 1.15 -37.43
CA ARG A 702 -23.45 0.75 -36.18
C ARG A 702 -22.81 2.00 -35.61
N SER A 703 -23.38 2.49 -34.50
CA SER A 703 -22.91 3.69 -33.81
C SER A 703 -21.44 3.52 -33.44
N ARG A 704 -20.70 4.62 -33.51
CA ARG A 704 -19.25 4.67 -33.32
C ARG A 704 -18.97 5.32 -31.97
N CYS A 705 -18.08 4.69 -31.20
CA CYS A 705 -17.83 4.90 -29.76
C CYS A 705 -18.00 6.35 -29.30
N SER A 706 -18.80 6.58 -28.26
CA SER A 706 -18.84 7.85 -27.52
C SER A 706 -18.29 7.64 -26.11
N ALA A 707 -17.25 8.37 -25.73
CA ALA A 707 -16.69 8.30 -24.38
C ALA A 707 -17.73 8.73 -23.34
N SER A 708 -17.75 8.07 -22.17
CA SER A 708 -18.58 8.45 -21.03
C SER A 708 -18.43 9.92 -20.69
N LEU A 709 -19.54 10.59 -20.44
CA LEU A 709 -19.56 12.02 -20.13
C LEU A 709 -20.00 12.25 -18.68
N PHE A 710 -19.14 12.88 -17.87
CA PHE A 710 -19.50 13.36 -16.53
C PHE A 710 -20.31 14.66 -16.60
N LEU A 711 -21.38 14.73 -15.81
CA LEU A 711 -22.36 15.81 -15.81
C LEU A 711 -22.34 16.68 -14.53
N GLU A 712 -21.57 16.32 -13.48
CA GLU A 712 -21.55 17.10 -12.24
C GLU A 712 -20.60 18.33 -12.29
N PRO A 713 -21.03 19.48 -11.72
CA PRO A 713 -20.32 20.77 -11.77
C PRO A 713 -19.17 20.93 -10.77
N GLU A 714 -18.95 19.96 -9.86
CA GLU A 714 -18.13 20.15 -8.64
C GLU A 714 -16.61 20.04 -8.85
N HIS A 715 -16.16 19.81 -10.09
CA HIS A 715 -14.74 19.76 -10.43
C HIS A 715 -14.42 20.84 -11.47
N ASN A 716 -13.36 21.63 -11.23
CA ASN A 716 -12.87 22.70 -12.11
C ASN A 716 -12.33 22.15 -13.45
N LEU A 717 -13.23 21.71 -14.34
CA LEU A 717 -12.88 21.01 -15.58
C LEU A 717 -12.74 21.97 -16.76
N GLY A 718 -11.52 22.29 -17.18
CA GLY A 718 -11.26 22.98 -18.44
C GLY A 718 -11.41 22.02 -19.63
N VAL A 719 -12.25 22.28 -20.64
CA VAL A 719 -12.43 21.39 -21.82
C VAL A 719 -12.00 22.06 -23.13
N MET A 720 -10.99 21.51 -23.81
CA MET A 720 -10.61 21.91 -25.17
C MET A 720 -11.41 21.14 -26.24
N THR A 721 -11.82 21.75 -27.36
CA THR A 721 -12.47 21.04 -28.46
C THR A 721 -11.93 21.46 -29.84
N ILE A 722 -11.88 20.51 -30.78
CA ILE A 722 -11.34 20.70 -32.14
C ILE A 722 -12.41 20.32 -33.18
N ASP A 723 -12.54 21.10 -34.25
CA ASP A 723 -13.54 20.89 -35.29
C ASP A 723 -13.25 19.71 -36.24
N ALA A 724 -14.25 19.39 -37.08
CA ALA A 724 -14.14 18.36 -38.12
C ALA A 724 -13.07 18.59 -39.19
N SER A 725 -12.44 19.77 -39.29
CA SER A 725 -11.26 19.97 -40.16
C SER A 725 -9.92 19.86 -39.43
N GLY A 726 -9.93 19.78 -38.10
CA GLY A 726 -8.71 19.86 -37.28
C GLY A 726 -8.02 21.23 -37.33
N LYS A 727 -8.70 22.27 -37.84
CA LYS A 727 -8.14 23.61 -38.02
C LYS A 727 -8.64 24.56 -36.94
N TYR A 728 -9.91 24.45 -36.57
CA TYR A 728 -10.56 25.34 -35.63
C TYR A 728 -10.57 24.69 -34.25
N VAL A 729 -10.22 25.49 -33.26
CA VAL A 729 -9.95 25.02 -31.90
C VAL A 729 -10.53 26.02 -30.92
N ILE A 730 -11.20 25.49 -29.89
CA ILE A 730 -11.69 26.28 -28.76
C ILE A 730 -10.81 26.01 -27.54
N SER A 731 -10.47 27.08 -26.81
CA SER A 731 -9.66 27.01 -25.60
C SER A 731 -10.39 26.24 -24.49
N PRO A 732 -9.66 25.64 -23.54
CA PRO A 732 -10.25 25.16 -22.30
C PRO A 732 -10.99 26.28 -21.56
N SER A 733 -12.08 25.91 -20.89
CA SER A 733 -12.92 26.81 -20.10
C SER A 733 -13.48 26.07 -18.90
N VAL A 734 -13.47 26.71 -17.72
CA VAL A 734 -14.18 26.26 -16.52
C VAL A 734 -15.47 27.06 -16.34
N GLN A 735 -16.46 26.52 -15.65
CA GLN A 735 -17.68 27.26 -15.35
C GLN A 735 -17.36 28.27 -14.24
N ALA A 736 -17.32 29.56 -14.57
CA ALA A 736 -17.14 30.59 -13.54
C ALA A 736 -18.47 30.87 -12.84
N GLU A 737 -18.53 30.62 -11.53
CA GLU A 737 -19.72 30.96 -10.72
C GLU A 737 -19.79 32.45 -10.38
N THR A 738 -18.68 33.19 -10.52
CA THR A 738 -18.59 34.62 -10.25
C THR A 738 -17.79 35.34 -11.34
N PRO A 739 -18.31 36.43 -11.94
CA PRO A 739 -17.51 37.34 -12.76
C PRO A 739 -16.35 37.94 -11.94
N PRO A 740 -15.16 38.17 -12.52
CA PRO A 740 -14.87 38.19 -13.95
C PRO A 740 -13.91 37.07 -14.41
N ALA A 741 -14.46 36.01 -15.01
CA ALA A 741 -13.69 35.08 -15.85
C ALA A 741 -14.02 35.35 -17.33
N ASN A 742 -13.55 36.48 -17.85
CA ASN A 742 -13.81 37.04 -19.20
C ASN A 742 -15.32 37.23 -19.59
N ASP A 743 -15.66 38.43 -20.07
CA ASP A 743 -17.04 38.77 -20.48
C ASP A 743 -17.40 38.24 -21.89
N SER A 744 -16.67 37.25 -22.40
CA SER A 744 -16.66 36.95 -23.85
C SER A 744 -16.50 35.48 -24.24
N GLY A 745 -16.66 34.53 -23.32
CA GLY A 745 -16.65 33.10 -23.62
C GLY A 745 -15.28 32.49 -23.97
N PRO A 746 -15.21 31.15 -24.19
CA PRO A 746 -13.97 30.43 -24.49
C PRO A 746 -13.34 30.91 -25.82
N TYR A 747 -12.02 31.13 -25.85
CA TYR A 747 -11.33 31.68 -27.02
C TYR A 747 -11.31 30.71 -28.20
N ALA A 748 -11.42 31.24 -29.42
CA ALA A 748 -11.28 30.47 -30.65
C ALA A 748 -9.95 30.74 -31.37
N SER A 749 -9.43 29.72 -32.03
CA SER A 749 -8.23 29.78 -32.87
C SER A 749 -8.45 29.05 -34.20
N ASN A 750 -7.88 29.57 -35.28
CA ASN A 750 -7.95 28.98 -36.63
C ASN A 750 -6.56 28.70 -37.26
N ASP A 751 -5.49 28.94 -36.50
CA ASP A 751 -4.10 28.80 -36.93
C ASP A 751 -3.35 27.72 -36.13
N GLY A 752 -4.11 26.86 -35.46
CA GLY A 752 -3.59 25.77 -34.64
C GLY A 752 -3.05 26.23 -33.30
N GLY A 753 -3.69 27.23 -32.67
CA GLY A 753 -3.41 27.71 -31.31
C GLY A 753 -2.33 28.78 -31.22
N LYS A 754 -1.87 29.35 -32.34
CA LYS A 754 -0.84 30.40 -32.32
C LYS A 754 -1.42 31.75 -31.95
N THR A 755 -2.63 32.04 -32.41
CA THR A 755 -3.41 33.22 -32.04
C THR A 755 -4.80 32.81 -31.58
N TRP A 756 -5.37 33.63 -30.70
CA TRP A 756 -6.65 33.39 -30.01
C TRP A 756 -7.50 34.65 -30.08
N ALA A 757 -8.80 34.51 -30.34
CA ALA A 757 -9.75 35.61 -30.33
C ALA A 757 -10.96 35.26 -29.46
N SER A 758 -11.45 36.23 -28.70
CA SER A 758 -12.69 36.10 -27.94
C SER A 758 -13.87 35.95 -28.91
N PRO A 759 -14.82 35.03 -28.66
CA PRO A 759 -16.04 34.98 -29.45
C PRO A 759 -16.93 36.20 -29.27
N HIS A 760 -17.72 36.48 -30.30
CA HIS A 760 -18.88 37.35 -30.22
C HIS A 760 -20.15 36.51 -29.94
N GLY A 761 -21.08 37.03 -29.13
CA GLY A 761 -22.39 36.40 -28.87
C GLY A 761 -22.42 35.37 -27.74
N LEU A 762 -21.31 34.67 -27.44
CA LEU A 762 -21.17 33.83 -26.24
C LEU A 762 -20.46 34.65 -25.15
N THR A 763 -21.19 35.06 -24.11
CA THR A 763 -20.72 36.08 -23.15
C THR A 763 -20.23 35.50 -21.82
N MET A 764 -20.08 34.18 -21.71
CA MET A 764 -19.65 33.52 -20.46
C MET A 764 -18.75 32.33 -20.76
N GLN A 765 -17.78 32.08 -19.88
CA GLN A 765 -17.02 30.83 -19.86
C GLN A 765 -17.96 29.65 -19.58
N THR A 766 -17.86 28.61 -20.40
CA THR A 766 -18.65 27.39 -20.23
C THR A 766 -17.85 26.17 -20.68
N PRO A 767 -17.76 25.09 -19.89
CA PRO A 767 -17.17 23.83 -20.31
C PRO A 767 -18.10 23.01 -21.22
N TYR A 768 -19.37 23.43 -21.38
CA TYR A 768 -20.41 22.70 -22.10
C TYR A 768 -20.41 23.03 -23.60
N ILE A 769 -19.30 22.75 -24.27
CA ILE A 769 -19.10 23.01 -25.71
C ILE A 769 -18.63 21.75 -26.46
N SER A 770 -19.22 21.49 -27.63
CA SER A 770 -18.88 20.38 -28.51
C SER A 770 -18.77 20.81 -29.96
N SER A 771 -17.87 20.19 -30.71
CA SER A 771 -17.71 20.43 -32.16
C SER A 771 -18.51 19.41 -32.97
N ASP A 772 -19.16 19.84 -34.06
CA ASP A 772 -19.76 18.90 -35.00
C ASP A 772 -18.67 17.98 -35.59
N ARG A 773 -18.98 16.68 -35.71
CA ARG A 773 -18.02 15.66 -36.16
C ARG A 773 -17.92 15.52 -37.66
N VAL A 774 -18.88 16.09 -38.39
CA VAL A 774 -19.04 15.95 -39.84
C VAL A 774 -18.92 17.30 -40.53
N GLN A 775 -19.47 18.36 -39.94
CA GLN A 775 -19.46 19.73 -40.48
C GLN A 775 -18.34 20.57 -39.85
N PRO A 776 -17.28 20.95 -40.61
CA PRO A 776 -16.25 21.83 -40.12
C PRO A 776 -16.78 23.20 -39.71
N LYS A 777 -16.07 23.89 -38.81
CA LYS A 777 -16.41 25.21 -38.24
C LYS A 777 -17.68 25.25 -37.37
N THR A 778 -18.39 24.15 -37.22
CA THR A 778 -19.63 24.13 -36.43
C THR A 778 -19.36 23.73 -34.99
N PHE A 779 -19.79 24.56 -34.04
CA PHE A 779 -19.70 24.31 -32.61
C PHE A 779 -21.04 24.58 -31.93
N TYR A 780 -21.35 23.79 -30.92
CA TYR A 780 -22.56 23.89 -30.10
C TYR A 780 -22.17 24.13 -28.66
N ALA A 781 -22.77 25.12 -28.01
CA ALA A 781 -22.56 25.37 -26.59
C ALA A 781 -23.90 25.59 -25.87
N PHE A 782 -23.92 25.30 -24.58
CA PHE A 782 -25.08 25.56 -23.74
C PHE A 782 -24.64 26.20 -22.43
N SER A 783 -25.29 27.29 -22.04
CA SER A 783 -25.01 27.97 -20.78
C SER A 783 -26.20 28.82 -20.36
N GLY A 784 -26.53 28.86 -19.07
CA GLY A 784 -27.56 29.74 -18.53
C GLY A 784 -28.95 29.58 -19.13
N GLY A 785 -29.33 28.39 -19.62
CA GLY A 785 -30.60 28.18 -20.33
C GLY A 785 -30.62 28.79 -21.74
N VAL A 786 -29.45 29.02 -22.35
CA VAL A 786 -29.30 29.53 -23.70
C VAL A 786 -28.52 28.51 -24.55
N TRP A 787 -29.06 28.23 -25.72
CA TRP A 787 -28.45 27.40 -26.76
C TRP A 787 -27.65 28.27 -27.72
N TYR A 788 -26.39 27.92 -27.94
CA TYR A 788 -25.46 28.65 -28.79
C TYR A 788 -25.00 27.79 -29.96
N VAL A 789 -25.03 28.35 -31.16
CA VAL A 789 -24.48 27.70 -32.36
C VAL A 789 -23.48 28.62 -33.03
N SER A 790 -22.27 28.13 -33.25
CA SER A 790 -21.29 28.76 -34.12
C SER A 790 -21.18 28.00 -35.43
N THR A 791 -21.01 28.72 -36.53
CA THR A 791 -20.74 28.16 -37.87
C THR A 791 -19.47 28.72 -38.51
N ASP A 792 -18.73 29.57 -37.78
CA ASP A 792 -17.53 30.26 -38.26
C ASP A 792 -16.23 29.78 -37.59
N GLY A 793 -16.32 28.74 -36.77
CA GLY A 793 -15.18 28.16 -36.08
C GLY A 793 -15.06 28.57 -34.62
N GLY A 794 -16.15 29.04 -34.02
CA GLY A 794 -16.23 29.51 -32.65
C GLY A 794 -15.89 30.99 -32.46
N PHE A 795 -15.82 31.78 -33.52
CA PHE A 795 -15.56 33.23 -33.43
C PHE A 795 -16.85 34.03 -33.20
N SER A 796 -18.00 33.48 -33.58
CA SER A 796 -19.31 34.02 -33.23
C SER A 796 -20.33 32.92 -32.94
N TYR A 797 -21.27 33.22 -32.05
CA TYR A 797 -22.36 32.32 -31.68
C TYR A 797 -23.72 33.01 -31.80
N ASP A 798 -24.63 32.36 -32.51
CA ASP A 798 -26.05 32.71 -32.49
C ASP A 798 -26.70 32.10 -31.25
N ALA A 799 -27.40 32.93 -30.48
CA ALA A 799 -28.04 32.56 -29.23
C ALA A 799 -29.54 32.36 -29.40
N VAL A 800 -30.06 31.23 -28.91
CA VAL A 800 -31.49 30.92 -28.85
C VAL A 800 -31.84 30.55 -27.43
N ASP A 801 -32.89 31.16 -26.89
CA ASP A 801 -33.47 30.76 -25.61
C ASP A 801 -33.85 29.27 -25.67
N ALA A 802 -33.28 28.47 -24.76
CA ALA A 802 -33.43 27.02 -24.74
C ALA A 802 -34.91 26.60 -24.66
N THR A 803 -35.75 27.38 -23.99
CA THR A 803 -37.19 27.08 -23.84
C THR A 803 -37.93 27.11 -25.19
N LYS A 804 -37.47 27.93 -26.14
CA LYS A 804 -38.04 27.99 -27.49
C LYS A 804 -37.73 26.74 -28.31
N LEU A 805 -36.73 25.98 -27.89
CA LEU A 805 -36.32 24.69 -28.48
C LEU A 805 -36.88 23.50 -27.69
N GLY A 806 -37.70 23.74 -26.66
CA GLY A 806 -38.19 22.69 -25.75
C GLY A 806 -37.11 22.18 -24.77
N LEU A 807 -36.03 22.93 -24.59
CA LEU A 807 -34.91 22.60 -23.71
C LEU A 807 -35.04 23.31 -22.35
N PRO A 808 -34.37 22.83 -21.28
CA PRO A 808 -34.52 23.40 -19.95
C PRO A 808 -33.95 24.81 -19.81
N ALA A 809 -34.56 25.60 -18.92
CA ALA A 809 -34.18 26.99 -18.67
C ALA A 809 -32.97 27.20 -17.72
N HIS A 810 -32.29 26.13 -17.29
CA HIS A 810 -31.21 26.19 -16.29
C HIS A 810 -29.88 25.69 -16.85
N THR A 811 -28.77 25.96 -16.16
CA THR A 811 -27.41 25.52 -16.49
C THR A 811 -27.25 24.00 -16.41
N GLY A 812 -26.34 23.43 -17.22
CA GLY A 812 -25.88 22.04 -17.04
C GLY A 812 -26.24 21.02 -18.13
N ALA A 813 -26.59 21.44 -19.36
CA ALA A 813 -26.73 20.49 -20.47
C ALA A 813 -25.46 20.44 -21.31
N VAL A 814 -24.94 19.24 -21.58
CA VAL A 814 -23.78 19.06 -22.48
C VAL A 814 -24.26 18.61 -23.85
N PRO A 815 -23.89 19.31 -24.94
CA PRO A 815 -24.17 18.84 -26.29
C PRO A 815 -23.37 17.58 -26.61
N VAL A 816 -24.04 16.47 -26.87
CA VAL A 816 -23.44 15.22 -27.35
C VAL A 816 -23.68 15.12 -28.85
N VAL A 817 -22.60 15.18 -29.63
CA VAL A 817 -22.65 15.25 -31.10
C VAL A 817 -22.54 13.86 -31.72
N SER A 818 -23.35 13.60 -32.75
CA SER A 818 -23.25 12.39 -33.56
C SER A 818 -21.91 12.33 -34.29
N ALA A 819 -21.28 11.15 -34.32
CA ALA A 819 -20.06 10.91 -35.08
C ALA A 819 -20.31 10.78 -36.60
N ASP A 820 -21.57 10.64 -37.01
CA ASP A 820 -21.94 10.10 -38.32
C ASP A 820 -22.79 11.08 -39.14
N ARG A 821 -23.53 11.97 -38.47
CA ARG A 821 -24.48 12.90 -39.08
C ARG A 821 -24.27 14.31 -38.56
N ALA A 822 -24.04 15.26 -39.49
CA ALA A 822 -23.96 16.68 -39.16
C ALA A 822 -25.29 17.16 -38.57
N GLY A 823 -25.23 17.99 -37.53
CA GLY A 823 -26.39 18.59 -36.88
C GLY A 823 -27.24 17.65 -36.02
N GLU A 824 -26.86 16.37 -35.90
CA GLU A 824 -27.52 15.45 -34.96
C GLU A 824 -26.86 15.57 -33.58
N ILE A 825 -27.65 16.05 -32.61
CA ILE A 825 -27.17 16.40 -31.27
C ILE A 825 -28.15 15.83 -30.24
N GLY A 826 -27.62 15.09 -29.27
CA GLY A 826 -28.31 14.76 -28.02
C GLY A 826 -27.93 15.77 -26.93
N LEU A 827 -28.85 16.04 -26.01
CA LEU A 827 -28.57 16.86 -24.83
C LEU A 827 -28.77 16.02 -23.57
N ALA A 828 -27.71 15.92 -22.78
CA ALA A 828 -27.80 15.36 -21.44
C ALA A 828 -28.43 16.43 -20.54
N LEU A 829 -29.70 16.23 -20.14
CA LEU A 829 -30.44 17.22 -19.37
C LEU A 829 -30.16 17.05 -17.88
N GLY A 830 -29.73 18.13 -17.21
CA GLY A 830 -29.68 18.22 -15.76
C GLY A 830 -31.06 18.15 -15.08
N SER A 831 -31.05 18.25 -13.76
CA SER A 831 -32.03 17.73 -12.78
C SER A 831 -33.51 18.17 -12.84
N ASN A 832 -34.02 18.74 -13.94
CA ASN A 832 -35.44 19.17 -14.03
C ASN A 832 -36.30 18.36 -15.01
N GLY A 833 -35.89 17.15 -15.37
CA GLY A 833 -36.61 16.26 -16.28
C GLY A 833 -37.03 14.92 -15.70
N GLY A 834 -37.28 14.79 -14.38
CA GLY A 834 -37.64 13.51 -13.73
C GLY A 834 -36.49 12.47 -13.68
N THR A 835 -35.67 12.41 -14.71
CA THR A 835 -34.40 11.69 -14.81
C THR A 835 -33.26 12.63 -14.46
N VAL A 836 -32.41 12.22 -13.51
CA VAL A 836 -31.17 12.90 -13.12
C VAL A 836 -30.02 11.95 -13.41
N ALA A 837 -29.00 12.36 -14.17
CA ALA A 837 -27.85 11.52 -14.49
C ALA A 837 -26.54 12.24 -14.17
N ASP A 838 -25.54 11.49 -13.70
CA ASP A 838 -24.16 11.94 -13.50
C ASP A 838 -23.22 11.44 -14.61
N LEU A 839 -23.56 10.31 -15.26
CA LEU A 839 -22.87 9.76 -16.42
C LEU A 839 -23.83 9.46 -17.55
N ILE A 840 -23.38 9.67 -18.79
CA ILE A 840 -24.10 9.27 -20.02
C ILE A 840 -23.14 8.73 -21.09
N THR A 841 -23.60 7.73 -21.85
CA THR A 841 -22.91 7.21 -23.04
C THR A 841 -23.93 6.71 -24.08
N VAL A 842 -23.50 6.57 -25.35
CA VAL A 842 -24.37 6.26 -26.51
C VAL A 842 -23.86 5.02 -27.23
N GLY A 843 -24.74 4.03 -27.42
CA GLY A 843 -24.40 2.70 -27.88
C GLY A 843 -25.04 2.19 -29.14
N ALA A 844 -24.74 0.94 -29.44
CA ALA A 844 -25.27 0.27 -30.62
C ALA A 844 -26.80 0.37 -30.62
N ALA A 845 -27.38 0.66 -31.79
CA ALA A 845 -28.82 0.70 -31.94
C ALA A 845 -29.43 -0.68 -31.70
N ALA A 846 -30.64 -0.72 -31.14
CA ALA A 846 -31.44 -1.95 -31.08
C ALA A 846 -31.59 -2.56 -32.48
N PRO A 847 -31.63 -3.91 -32.63
CA PRO A 847 -31.85 -4.56 -33.91
C PRO A 847 -33.07 -3.99 -34.64
N GLY A 848 -32.88 -3.53 -35.88
CA GLY A 848 -33.93 -2.91 -36.69
C GLY A 848 -34.20 -1.42 -36.39
N SER A 849 -33.57 -0.85 -35.37
CA SER A 849 -33.61 0.58 -35.07
C SER A 849 -32.46 1.33 -35.75
N VAL A 850 -32.72 2.58 -36.15
CA VAL A 850 -31.69 3.54 -36.57
C VAL A 850 -31.35 4.55 -35.47
N LYS A 851 -32.01 4.44 -34.31
CA LYS A 851 -31.75 5.25 -33.12
C LYS A 851 -30.74 4.54 -32.24
N PRO A 852 -29.69 5.24 -31.77
CA PRO A 852 -28.73 4.64 -30.86
C PRO A 852 -29.38 4.37 -29.49
N ALA A 853 -28.87 3.35 -28.78
CA ALA A 853 -29.22 3.15 -27.38
C ALA A 853 -28.52 4.20 -26.51
N LEU A 854 -29.18 4.74 -25.50
CA LEU A 854 -28.58 5.63 -24.50
C LEU A 854 -28.40 4.86 -23.20
N PHE A 855 -27.26 5.04 -22.54
CA PHE A 855 -27.03 4.53 -21.19
C PHE A 855 -26.74 5.70 -20.25
N ILE A 856 -27.32 5.65 -19.06
CA ILE A 856 -27.05 6.62 -17.99
C ILE A 856 -26.72 5.92 -16.69
N ARG A 857 -25.91 6.56 -15.85
CA ARG A 857 -25.92 6.36 -14.40
C ARG A 857 -26.71 7.52 -13.80
N GLY A 858 -27.68 7.23 -12.96
CA GLY A 858 -28.59 8.25 -12.47
C GLY A 858 -29.85 7.69 -11.84
N SER A 859 -30.87 8.52 -11.67
CA SER A 859 -32.18 8.09 -11.19
C SER A 859 -33.29 8.57 -12.11
N THR A 860 -34.18 7.66 -12.48
CA THR A 860 -35.41 7.93 -13.24
C THR A 860 -36.58 8.08 -12.26
N GLY A 861 -36.64 9.19 -11.51
CA GLY A 861 -37.77 9.52 -10.63
C GLY A 861 -37.44 9.91 -9.18
N HIS A 862 -36.20 9.74 -8.70
CA HIS A 862 -35.82 10.13 -7.33
C HIS A 862 -34.47 10.87 -7.25
N PRO A 863 -34.40 12.11 -6.77
CA PRO A 863 -33.18 12.92 -6.81
C PRO A 863 -32.11 12.56 -5.76
N LYS A 864 -32.18 11.40 -5.10
CA LYS A 864 -31.19 10.99 -4.07
C LYS A 864 -30.10 10.12 -4.69
N LYS A 865 -28.81 10.45 -4.47
CA LYS A 865 -27.64 9.67 -4.92
C LYS A 865 -27.70 8.17 -4.53
N SER A 866 -28.32 7.84 -3.38
CA SER A 866 -28.54 6.46 -2.93
C SER A 866 -29.48 5.63 -3.82
N ALA A 867 -30.14 6.23 -4.80
CA ALA A 867 -31.04 5.59 -5.75
C ALA A 867 -30.46 5.59 -7.19
N TYR A 868 -29.16 5.89 -7.35
CA TYR A 868 -28.52 5.89 -8.66
C TYR A 868 -28.33 4.46 -9.15
N ARG A 869 -28.72 4.24 -10.40
CA ARG A 869 -28.70 2.96 -11.12
C ARG A 869 -28.23 3.18 -12.54
N VAL A 870 -27.92 2.09 -13.23
CA VAL A 870 -27.63 2.12 -14.67
C VAL A 870 -28.92 1.87 -15.43
N TYR A 871 -29.25 2.76 -16.37
CA TYR A 871 -30.43 2.60 -17.22
C TYR A 871 -30.05 2.63 -18.70
N GLN A 872 -30.81 1.91 -19.51
CA GLN A 872 -30.76 1.93 -20.96
C GLN A 872 -32.05 2.53 -21.54
N SER A 873 -31.96 3.30 -22.61
CA SER A 873 -33.10 3.78 -23.39
C SER A 873 -32.87 3.57 -24.88
N ASP A 874 -33.87 3.03 -25.58
CA ASP A 874 -33.82 2.79 -27.04
C ASP A 874 -34.71 3.76 -27.84
N ASP A 875 -35.34 4.70 -27.15
CA ASP A 875 -36.38 5.59 -27.67
C ASP A 875 -36.08 7.08 -27.42
N ASN A 876 -34.78 7.42 -27.40
CA ASN A 876 -34.27 8.76 -27.10
C ASN A 876 -34.69 9.29 -25.73
N ALA A 877 -34.46 8.50 -24.67
CA ALA A 877 -34.75 8.84 -23.28
C ALA A 877 -36.24 9.03 -22.96
N SER A 878 -37.16 8.51 -23.80
CA SER A 878 -38.59 8.57 -23.52
C SER A 878 -38.99 7.52 -22.47
N THR A 879 -38.36 6.35 -22.49
CA THR A 879 -38.45 5.31 -21.48
C THR A 879 -37.07 4.78 -21.12
N TRP A 880 -36.95 4.23 -19.90
CA TRP A 880 -35.70 3.74 -19.34
C TRP A 880 -35.89 2.34 -18.74
N ASP A 881 -35.07 1.40 -19.18
CA ASP A 881 -34.97 0.06 -18.64
C ASP A 881 -33.78 -0.03 -17.68
N GLY A 882 -33.96 -0.66 -16.51
CA GLY A 882 -32.86 -0.89 -15.57
C GLY A 882 -31.87 -1.92 -16.12
N VAL A 883 -30.58 -1.63 -16.04
CA VAL A 883 -29.48 -2.53 -16.45
C VAL A 883 -28.94 -3.29 -15.23
N ASP A 884 -28.83 -2.63 -14.08
CA ASP A 884 -28.50 -3.24 -12.79
C ASP A 884 -29.77 -3.57 -11.97
N ASP A 885 -29.66 -4.54 -11.07
CA ASP A 885 -30.74 -5.00 -10.18
C ASP A 885 -30.32 -4.92 -8.71
N ASP A 886 -31.23 -5.24 -7.78
CA ASP A 886 -31.01 -5.07 -6.34
C ASP A 886 -29.93 -6.01 -5.78
N ASP A 887 -29.63 -7.09 -6.50
CA ASP A 887 -28.57 -8.04 -6.19
C ASP A 887 -27.23 -7.61 -6.82
N HIS A 888 -27.23 -6.66 -7.76
CA HIS A 888 -26.11 -6.27 -8.62
C HIS A 888 -25.86 -4.74 -8.66
N CYS A 889 -25.89 -4.06 -7.52
CA CYS A 889 -25.69 -2.60 -7.45
C CYS A 889 -24.22 -2.11 -7.52
N TYR A 890 -23.24 -3.02 -7.45
CA TYR A 890 -21.77 -2.85 -7.58
C TYR A 890 -21.03 -1.71 -6.82
N GLY A 891 -21.72 -0.84 -6.08
CA GLY A 891 -21.12 0.29 -5.35
C GLY A 891 -20.84 1.50 -6.26
N GLU A 892 -19.95 2.39 -5.82
CA GLU A 892 -19.50 3.54 -6.63
C GLU A 892 -18.65 3.10 -7.83
N PHE A 893 -18.95 3.64 -9.01
CA PHE A 893 -18.14 3.51 -10.22
C PHE A 893 -18.21 4.79 -11.06
N ASP A 894 -17.06 5.28 -11.50
CA ASP A 894 -16.95 6.59 -12.13
C ASP A 894 -16.99 6.52 -13.66
N LEU A 895 -17.21 5.34 -14.25
CA LEU A 895 -17.14 5.15 -15.69
C LEU A 895 -18.20 4.17 -16.19
N ILE A 896 -18.96 4.58 -17.21
CA ILE A 896 -19.83 3.70 -18.00
C ILE A 896 -19.52 3.83 -19.49
N GLN A 897 -18.94 2.82 -20.12
CA GLN A 897 -18.63 2.84 -21.55
C GLN A 897 -19.44 1.76 -22.25
N GLU A 898 -20.19 2.10 -23.28
CA GLU A 898 -20.96 1.09 -23.99
C GLU A 898 -20.15 0.34 -25.03
N ASP A 899 -20.64 -0.82 -25.44
CA ASP A 899 -20.06 -1.53 -26.58
C ASP A 899 -20.76 -1.12 -27.88
N PRO A 900 -20.09 -0.43 -28.82
CA PRO A 900 -20.69 -0.03 -30.10
C PRO A 900 -20.94 -1.23 -31.04
N ARG A 901 -20.51 -2.43 -30.64
CA ARG A 901 -20.60 -3.66 -31.45
C ARG A 901 -21.72 -4.56 -31.00
N VAL A 902 -22.10 -4.50 -29.73
CA VAL A 902 -23.07 -5.40 -29.10
C VAL A 902 -24.16 -4.53 -28.47
N TYR A 903 -25.33 -4.52 -29.10
CA TYR A 903 -26.48 -3.83 -28.54
C TYR A 903 -26.79 -4.37 -27.14
N GLY A 904 -27.00 -3.46 -26.19
CA GLY A 904 -27.29 -3.79 -24.81
C GLY A 904 -26.09 -4.02 -23.90
N ARG A 905 -24.86 -4.01 -24.44
CA ARG A 905 -23.65 -4.18 -23.62
C ARG A 905 -23.12 -2.85 -23.08
N VAL A 906 -22.84 -2.83 -21.78
CA VAL A 906 -22.18 -1.70 -21.12
C VAL A 906 -21.07 -2.19 -20.20
N TYR A 907 -19.93 -1.51 -20.23
CA TYR A 907 -18.78 -1.71 -19.36
C TYR A 907 -18.83 -0.72 -18.18
N LEU A 908 -18.56 -1.19 -16.98
CA LEU A 908 -18.52 -0.39 -15.76
C LEU A 908 -17.09 -0.37 -15.21
N GLY A 909 -16.46 0.80 -15.20
CA GLY A 909 -15.12 1.00 -14.64
C GLY A 909 -15.20 1.35 -13.17
N THR A 910 -14.75 0.45 -12.30
CA THR A 910 -14.92 0.59 -10.84
C THR A 910 -13.63 1.07 -10.16
N GLY A 911 -13.77 1.77 -9.02
CA GLY A 911 -12.66 2.29 -8.19
C GLY A 911 -11.69 1.24 -7.60
N GLY A 912 -12.02 -0.05 -7.69
CA GLY A 912 -11.19 -1.12 -7.10
C GLY A 912 -11.64 -2.55 -7.37
N ARG A 913 -12.72 -2.77 -8.12
CA ARG A 913 -13.23 -4.10 -8.52
C ARG A 913 -12.86 -4.47 -9.95
N GLY A 914 -12.05 -3.64 -10.62
CA GLY A 914 -11.69 -3.80 -12.03
C GLY A 914 -12.83 -3.42 -12.99
N LEU A 915 -12.79 -4.01 -14.18
CA LEU A 915 -13.73 -3.78 -15.26
C LEU A 915 -14.87 -4.80 -15.21
N LEU A 916 -16.10 -4.33 -15.02
CA LEU A 916 -17.31 -5.15 -15.15
C LEU A 916 -17.94 -4.90 -16.52
N TYR A 917 -18.77 -5.83 -16.99
CA TYR A 917 -19.68 -5.56 -18.10
C TYR A 917 -21.03 -6.23 -17.84
N ALA A 918 -22.09 -5.63 -18.37
CA ALA A 918 -23.43 -6.18 -18.39
C ALA A 918 -23.86 -6.45 -19.83
N ASP A 919 -24.59 -7.54 -20.04
CA ASP A 919 -25.26 -7.91 -21.30
C ASP A 919 -26.76 -8.08 -21.03
N ILE A 920 -27.58 -7.91 -22.07
CA ILE A 920 -29.00 -8.26 -21.98
C ILE A 920 -29.11 -9.78 -21.78
N GLY A 921 -29.81 -10.19 -20.72
CA GLY A 921 -29.96 -11.61 -20.38
C GLY A 921 -30.73 -12.42 -21.44
N PRO A 922 -30.53 -13.75 -21.51
CA PRO A 922 -31.11 -14.59 -22.58
C PRO A 922 -32.64 -14.52 -22.69
N HIS A 923 -33.32 -14.33 -21.57
CA HIS A 923 -34.79 -14.21 -21.52
C HIS A 923 -35.28 -12.89 -22.13
N ASP A 924 -34.58 -11.79 -21.91
CA ASP A 924 -34.94 -10.49 -22.49
C ASP A 924 -34.41 -10.33 -23.91
N GLN A 925 -33.35 -11.06 -24.29
CA GLN A 925 -32.96 -11.24 -25.69
C GLN A 925 -34.10 -11.86 -26.53
N ALA A 926 -34.82 -12.84 -25.96
CA ALA A 926 -35.98 -13.43 -26.60
C ALA A 926 -37.13 -12.42 -26.78
N ARG A 927 -37.46 -11.66 -25.73
CA ARG A 927 -38.51 -10.63 -25.78
C ARG A 927 -38.19 -9.51 -26.77
N ARG A 928 -36.92 -9.13 -26.88
CA ARG A 928 -36.44 -8.08 -27.79
C ARG A 928 -36.12 -8.60 -29.20
N GLY A 929 -36.39 -9.88 -29.50
CA GLY A 929 -36.25 -10.44 -30.84
C GLY A 929 -34.81 -10.55 -31.35
N MET A 930 -33.83 -10.74 -30.45
CA MET A 930 -32.40 -10.66 -30.77
C MET A 930 -31.72 -11.97 -31.20
N TYR A 931 -32.46 -13.06 -31.37
CA TYR A 931 -31.86 -14.33 -31.83
C TYR A 931 -31.38 -14.22 -33.28
N GLN A 932 -30.06 -14.24 -33.48
CA GLN A 932 -29.45 -14.75 -34.71
C GLN A 932 -28.93 -16.16 -34.41
N GLU A 933 -29.39 -17.14 -35.18
CA GLU A 933 -28.81 -18.48 -35.24
C GLU A 933 -27.29 -18.38 -35.45
N GLN A 934 -26.51 -19.03 -34.60
CA GLN A 934 -25.15 -19.40 -34.96
C GLN A 934 -25.03 -20.92 -34.89
N GLU A 935 -24.82 -21.45 -36.09
CA GLU A 935 -24.68 -22.85 -36.46
C GLU A 935 -23.56 -23.56 -35.71
N VAL A 936 -23.87 -24.82 -35.40
CA VAL A 936 -23.00 -26.01 -35.33
C VAL A 936 -21.65 -25.84 -36.03
N PHE A 937 -20.54 -26.20 -35.37
CA PHE A 937 -19.57 -27.19 -35.89
C PHE A 937 -18.62 -27.71 -34.78
N ASP A 938 -18.35 -29.01 -34.88
CA ASP A 938 -17.38 -29.85 -34.14
C ASP A 938 -15.96 -29.27 -34.05
#